data_AF-A0A5E7MYC1-F1
#
_entry.id   AF-A0A5E7MYC1-F1
#
_cell.length_a   1.000
_cell.length_b   1.000
_cell.length_c   1.000
_cell.angle_alpha   90.00
_cell.angle_beta   90.00
_cell.angle_gamma   90.00
#
_symmetry.space_group_name_H-M   'P 1'
#
loop_
_entity.id
_entity.type
_entity.pdbx_description
1 polymer ?
#
loop_
_entity_poly.entity_id
_entity_poly.type
_entity_poly.pdbx_seq_one_letter_code
_entity_poly.pdbx_strand_id
1 'polypeptide(L)'
;MDENKTPNNAVPQMSREFLSADDAARYAHEQIGQRRDRKFVAMIFKRGAQRFVVTEPVEAGDHLLETQLFAVDGRGRPVYPANHQLDSWFYSHQALSTLDAAQIRRLKWSRMDATVSLQMFSIHELFHIVASGVPAYLSGAEDSLLWFEEDSAGWQSLLQRLGTPTNPGALAQGLEQGSILPVEFVREVAQAGTLRIVVDNAPWGYRGKVTGQWSPLPTLGERPVPQQVAYSAIFSSADEAAQDRFSRMRGQTDQEQTWFGFILKQQGKEEYVATELVAVNGVRDKLFSRSSLFSLTHDFSELVAPESFKRHSYFYSRQRVTHTRPNREWLARHFIVPRDLFVAVYDSRRPLVVEGPGVIPTYIGTQDGALLKYVMRTNSKLFDNATPNMGLDDVQSNLASGKLSPSDFVKVVANSGALSVLHTNAVWDREGLVDTNWRPAQNLERCRLSAAFATANDAVLSARSQIPADTDRVYGGLVLKRSDGLFVATQPVIALHEDFAVEWIFPDVSIGAGLFPAGCSMVGRYRSRQSRTVPVILEEKQRQLYLNMLSVKVVYTAFKRGGRYLDEYLFGPDGSVIRYRCGTWRQFHADLANALNGFGNLPHDLDAEWIRKRIHEGDLSPVDWIDSLARNGYLQVVVGSPAWGRPRMVDRLDVALVEPGTHSYAKASSEPRYSPMFAQESAAARFAHEQAGERAAPGFGFILHNERLGTYHSTLPVAVQDSALAYDRVFPEGQLPSGYIVSSVYLCAARQEKDAGDDEFGSFFFSPMAVHQVLARARISNDYRPIYFSCADGALLQFEKVYYTPGVPPDAASQSASAQSAFGSLEQAHADLRNIRLRTFTLGDYIQRMVKAGRLEVLVSSDCWAKGYVARYWQPRHPGMSEQELWSWKPELPMGPIFHHPDDAASYIQRRAGSAYTQVTTYESAIVAKPDTYSYCGLEPLPQTDDSLAGLGRIFRTLTDPDTSRRNEVPRFAPGYKLMASHQLYLSGVSPLAADEEQVYSSFTSPMLMQLHTHALKAKGFNISAYYYSTPHGALIKYVPENTQAEKQLLLTRQIDFVDGRWVTKLSMADFISKLAETGELRVLQAAHFWNRTGRLGQDWKVVRLQSPLAPVRFQRDEL
;
A
#
# COMPACT_ATOMS: atom_id res chain seq x y z
N MET A 1 -25.22 22.81 -14.17
CA MET A 1 -26.68 22.71 -14.02
C MET A 1 -26.99 21.32 -13.51
N ASP A 2 -27.19 21.27 -12.20
CA ASP A 2 -28.04 20.40 -11.40
C ASP A 2 -28.13 18.90 -11.74
N GLU A 3 -27.30 18.12 -11.05
CA GLU A 3 -27.76 16.87 -10.45
C GLU A 3 -27.94 17.10 -8.95
N ASN A 4 -29.19 17.36 -8.55
CA ASN A 4 -29.65 17.20 -7.17
C ASN A 4 -29.44 15.74 -6.75
N LYS A 5 -28.29 15.45 -6.16
CA LYS A 5 -28.13 14.31 -5.25
C LYS A 5 -29.03 14.57 -4.05
N THR A 6 -30.26 14.05 -4.10
CA THR A 6 -31.03 13.82 -2.89
C THR A 6 -30.19 12.91 -1.98
N PRO A 7 -29.88 13.32 -0.73
CA PRO A 7 -29.15 12.45 0.18
C PRO A 7 -29.98 11.19 0.40
N ASN A 8 -29.35 10.05 0.14
CA ASN A 8 -29.93 8.73 0.25
C ASN A 8 -30.57 8.59 1.65
N ASN A 9 -31.85 8.23 1.69
CA ASN A 9 -32.67 8.08 2.90
C ASN A 9 -32.28 6.80 3.70
N ALA A 10 -30.98 6.55 3.84
CA ALA A 10 -30.42 5.40 4.51
C ALA A 10 -30.20 5.71 5.99
N VAL A 11 -30.87 4.95 6.86
CA VAL A 11 -30.65 5.03 8.32
C VAL A 11 -29.15 4.82 8.60
N PRO A 12 -28.50 5.70 9.37
CA PRO A 12 -27.07 5.56 9.66
C PRO A 12 -26.79 4.24 10.37
N GLN A 13 -25.72 3.55 9.96
CA GLN A 13 -25.31 2.29 10.54
C GLN A 13 -25.02 2.47 12.03
N MET A 14 -25.49 1.53 12.86
CA MET A 14 -25.23 1.53 14.30
C MET A 14 -23.99 0.68 14.63
N SER A 15 -23.25 1.14 15.63
CA SER A 15 -22.16 0.38 16.24
C SER A 15 -22.66 -0.82 17.06
N ARG A 16 -21.72 -1.63 17.55
CA ARG A 16 -21.97 -2.67 18.56
C ARG A 16 -22.40 -2.05 19.90
N GLU A 17 -22.90 -2.87 20.81
CA GLU A 17 -23.32 -2.42 22.14
C GLU A 17 -22.11 -2.15 23.06
N PHE A 18 -22.26 -1.13 23.93
CA PHE A 18 -21.30 -0.69 24.92
C PHE A 18 -21.91 -0.70 26.33
N LEU A 19 -21.05 -0.79 27.35
CA LEU A 19 -21.43 -0.75 28.76
C LEU A 19 -21.84 0.64 29.24
N SER A 20 -21.30 1.69 28.62
CA SER A 20 -21.56 3.08 29.00
C SER A 20 -21.63 4.02 27.79
N ALA A 21 -22.29 5.16 27.94
CA ALA A 21 -22.32 6.23 26.94
C ALA A 21 -20.91 6.77 26.65
N ASP A 22 -20.09 6.91 27.69
CA ASP A 22 -18.68 7.30 27.61
C ASP A 22 -17.88 6.36 26.67
N ASP A 23 -18.10 5.04 26.73
CA ASP A 23 -17.42 4.08 25.84
C ASP A 23 -17.91 4.16 24.40
N ALA A 24 -19.22 4.37 24.20
CA ALA A 24 -19.79 4.62 22.88
C ALA A 24 -19.25 5.93 22.26
N ALA A 25 -19.10 6.99 23.07
CA ALA A 25 -18.50 8.25 22.65
C ALA A 25 -17.01 8.09 22.30
N ARG A 26 -16.25 7.33 23.10
CA ARG A 26 -14.85 6.98 22.79
C ARG A 26 -14.75 6.23 21.47
N TYR A 27 -15.66 5.28 21.20
CA TYR A 27 -15.70 4.59 19.91
C TYR A 27 -15.97 5.55 18.75
N ALA A 28 -16.93 6.46 18.86
CA ALA A 28 -17.19 7.45 17.80
C ALA A 28 -15.98 8.39 17.58
N HIS A 29 -15.36 8.85 18.67
CA HIS A 29 -14.10 9.58 18.64
C HIS A 29 -12.97 8.76 17.98
N GLU A 30 -12.98 7.44 18.19
CA GLU A 30 -12.07 6.48 17.56
C GLU A 30 -12.33 6.25 16.06
N GLN A 31 -13.56 6.43 15.58
CA GLN A 31 -13.86 6.34 14.15
C GLN A 31 -13.47 7.61 13.39
N ILE A 32 -13.53 8.77 14.05
CA ILE A 32 -13.10 10.06 13.47
C ILE A 32 -11.58 10.13 13.42
N GLY A 33 -10.92 10.00 14.58
CA GLY A 33 -9.46 10.05 14.67
C GLY A 33 -8.85 11.27 14.00
N GLN A 34 -8.06 11.01 12.96
CA GLN A 34 -7.32 12.02 12.20
C GLN A 34 -8.13 12.62 11.03
N ARG A 35 -9.33 12.10 10.74
CA ARG A 35 -10.24 12.66 9.73
C ARG A 35 -10.88 13.93 10.31
N ARG A 36 -10.13 15.02 10.32
CA ARG A 36 -10.54 16.31 10.92
C ARG A 36 -10.34 17.48 9.96
N ASP A 37 -10.41 17.20 8.67
CA ASP A 37 -10.60 18.17 7.60
C ASP A 37 -12.05 18.67 7.53
N ARG A 38 -12.98 17.93 8.12
CA ARG A 38 -14.42 18.18 8.16
C ARG A 38 -14.99 17.95 9.56
N LYS A 39 -16.24 18.37 9.78
CA LYS A 39 -16.98 18.16 11.03
C LYS A 39 -17.84 16.89 10.93
N PHE A 40 -18.11 16.26 12.06
CA PHE A 40 -18.95 15.07 12.14
C PHE A 40 -19.94 15.19 13.29
N VAL A 41 -21.08 14.54 13.12
CA VAL A 41 -22.11 14.40 14.15
C VAL A 41 -22.51 12.94 14.30
N ALA A 42 -22.79 12.53 15.54
CA ALA A 42 -23.37 11.23 15.85
C ALA A 42 -24.37 11.35 17.02
N MET A 43 -25.22 10.34 17.16
CA MET A 43 -26.17 10.21 18.25
C MET A 43 -25.87 8.94 19.05
N ILE A 44 -25.84 9.07 20.38
CA ILE A 44 -25.68 7.97 21.31
C ILE A 44 -27.06 7.63 21.87
N PHE A 45 -27.45 6.37 21.75
CA PHE A 45 -28.73 5.84 22.20
C PHE A 45 -28.56 4.87 23.35
N LYS A 46 -29.48 4.94 24.30
CA LYS A 46 -29.68 3.96 25.36
C LYS A 46 -30.76 2.96 24.94
N ARG A 47 -30.46 1.67 25.09
CA ARG A 47 -31.36 0.55 24.79
C ARG A 47 -31.90 -0.10 26.07
N GLY A 48 -32.96 -0.91 25.94
CA GLY A 48 -33.77 -1.51 27.02
C GLY A 48 -33.06 -2.43 28.05
N ALA A 49 -31.72 -2.46 28.09
CA ALA A 49 -30.91 -3.20 29.06
C ALA A 49 -29.75 -2.35 29.65
N GLN A 50 -29.89 -1.02 29.69
CA GLN A 50 -28.81 -0.09 30.08
C GLN A 50 -27.54 -0.25 29.20
N ARG A 51 -27.73 -0.66 27.95
CA ARG A 51 -26.67 -0.76 26.94
C ARG A 51 -26.71 0.47 26.04
N PHE A 52 -25.55 0.87 25.53
CA PHE A 52 -25.40 2.04 24.68
C PHE A 52 -24.94 1.66 23.28
N VAL A 53 -25.45 2.35 22.27
CA VAL A 53 -24.99 2.26 20.88
C VAL A 53 -24.82 3.66 20.34
N VAL A 54 -23.87 3.84 19.43
CA VAL A 54 -23.67 5.10 18.71
C VAL A 54 -23.84 4.90 17.21
N THR A 55 -24.44 5.87 16.53
CA THR A 55 -24.46 5.91 15.06
C THR A 55 -23.04 6.10 14.54
N GLU A 56 -22.70 5.48 13.41
CA GLU A 56 -21.45 5.81 12.72
C GLU A 56 -21.37 7.33 12.45
N PRO A 57 -20.24 8.01 12.75
CA PRO A 57 -20.14 9.46 12.58
C PRO A 57 -20.42 9.89 11.14
N VAL A 58 -21.39 10.77 10.96
CA VAL A 58 -21.79 11.30 9.66
C VAL A 58 -21.16 12.67 9.47
N GLU A 59 -20.65 12.92 8.26
CA GLU A 59 -20.12 14.23 7.89
C GLU A 59 -21.21 15.30 7.98
N ALA A 60 -20.92 16.34 8.75
CA ALA A 60 -21.78 17.50 8.89
C ALA A 60 -21.37 18.57 7.86
N GLY A 61 -22.37 19.20 7.23
CA GLY A 61 -22.14 20.38 6.39
C GLY A 61 -21.71 21.61 7.20
N ASP A 62 -21.72 22.80 6.58
CA ASP A 62 -21.32 24.04 7.24
C ASP A 62 -22.11 24.32 8.54
N HIS A 63 -23.38 23.90 8.56
CA HIS A 63 -24.27 23.98 9.72
C HIS A 63 -24.37 22.61 10.42
N LEU A 64 -23.40 22.33 11.29
CA LEU A 64 -23.32 21.06 12.02
C LEU A 64 -24.61 20.71 12.79
N LEU A 65 -25.29 21.73 13.33
CA LEU A 65 -26.50 21.57 14.13
C LEU A 65 -27.78 21.30 13.30
N GLU A 66 -27.74 21.52 11.98
CA GLU A 66 -28.86 21.28 11.07
C GLU A 66 -28.76 19.92 10.36
N THR A 67 -27.69 19.16 10.64
CA THR A 67 -27.44 17.87 9.99
C THR A 67 -28.44 16.82 10.50
N GLN A 68 -29.34 16.40 9.61
CA GLN A 68 -30.41 15.47 9.94
C GLN A 68 -29.96 14.01 9.80
N LEU A 69 -29.86 13.29 10.93
CA LEU A 69 -29.46 11.88 10.98
C LEU A 69 -30.62 10.88 10.79
N PHE A 70 -31.85 11.30 11.13
CA PHE A 70 -33.05 10.46 11.06
C PHE A 70 -34.20 11.26 10.45
N ALA A 71 -35.13 10.55 9.79
CA ALA A 71 -36.36 11.14 9.28
C ALA A 71 -37.15 11.83 10.41
N VAL A 72 -37.84 12.92 10.09
CA VAL A 72 -38.69 13.64 11.04
C VAL A 72 -40.16 13.32 10.80
N ASP A 73 -40.97 13.37 11.86
CA ASP A 73 -42.42 13.25 11.78
C ASP A 73 -43.07 14.53 11.22
N GLY A 74 -44.40 14.51 11.05
CA GLY A 74 -45.17 15.67 10.58
C GLY A 74 -45.14 16.90 11.51
N ARG A 75 -44.46 16.82 12.66
CA ARG A 75 -44.21 17.92 13.61
C ARG A 75 -42.73 18.32 13.65
N GLY A 76 -41.91 17.80 12.72
CA GLY A 76 -40.48 18.10 12.64
C GLY A 76 -39.62 17.39 13.70
N ARG A 77 -40.14 16.37 14.40
CA ARG A 77 -39.39 15.64 15.43
C ARG A 77 -38.72 14.39 14.85
N PRO A 78 -37.45 14.11 15.17
CA PRO A 78 -36.76 12.93 14.66
C PRO A 78 -37.44 11.64 15.12
N VAL A 79 -37.57 10.68 14.20
CA VAL A 79 -38.14 9.35 14.41
C VAL A 79 -37.01 8.36 14.61
N TYR A 80 -36.77 7.99 15.87
CA TYR A 80 -35.73 7.03 16.23
C TYR A 80 -36.19 5.57 16.08
N PRO A 81 -35.25 4.62 15.88
CA PRO A 81 -35.57 3.21 15.89
C PRO A 81 -36.28 2.77 17.18
N ALA A 82 -37.17 1.78 17.09
CA ALA A 82 -37.86 1.25 18.27
C ALA A 82 -36.86 0.81 19.36
N ASN A 83 -37.21 1.05 20.63
CA ASN A 83 -36.38 0.73 21.82
C ASN A 83 -35.03 1.46 21.90
N HIS A 84 -34.87 2.60 21.21
CA HIS A 84 -33.71 3.48 21.33
C HIS A 84 -34.14 4.83 21.87
N GLN A 85 -33.67 5.16 23.08
CA GLN A 85 -33.85 6.49 23.68
C GLN A 85 -32.57 7.29 23.46
N LEU A 86 -32.67 8.50 22.90
CA LEU A 86 -31.52 9.38 22.75
C LEU A 86 -30.96 9.71 24.13
N ASP A 87 -29.67 9.46 24.32
CA ASP A 87 -28.94 9.69 25.58
C ASP A 87 -28.02 10.90 25.48
N SER A 88 -27.28 11.04 24.37
CA SER A 88 -26.38 12.18 24.17
C SER A 88 -26.15 12.48 22.69
N TRP A 89 -25.86 13.74 22.40
CA TRP A 89 -25.27 14.17 21.14
C TRP A 89 -23.76 13.96 21.13
N PHE A 90 -23.18 13.82 19.93
CA PHE A 90 -21.75 13.77 19.73
C PHE A 90 -21.36 14.70 18.59
N TYR A 91 -20.44 15.62 18.86
CA TYR A 91 -19.91 16.59 17.90
C TYR A 91 -18.42 16.38 17.69
N SER A 92 -17.90 16.77 16.52
CA SER A 92 -16.47 16.86 16.30
C SER A 92 -16.06 18.15 15.63
N HIS A 93 -14.94 18.69 16.07
CA HIS A 93 -14.31 19.83 15.44
C HIS A 93 -13.21 19.42 14.45
N GLN A 94 -12.98 20.33 13.50
CA GLN A 94 -11.83 20.26 12.60
C GLN A 94 -10.52 20.45 13.38
N ALA A 95 -9.39 20.13 12.76
CA ALA A 95 -8.10 20.23 13.42
C ALA A 95 -7.56 21.66 13.50
N LEU A 96 -6.57 21.88 14.37
CA LEU A 96 -5.98 23.20 14.62
C LEU A 96 -5.45 23.89 13.36
N SER A 97 -4.95 23.13 12.37
CA SER A 97 -4.47 23.68 11.11
C SER A 97 -5.55 24.29 10.21
N THR A 98 -6.84 24.15 10.53
CA THR A 98 -7.92 24.80 9.77
C THR A 98 -8.26 26.19 10.29
N LEU A 99 -7.67 26.61 11.42
CA LEU A 99 -7.85 27.97 11.93
C LEU A 99 -7.13 28.99 11.05
N ASP A 100 -7.76 30.15 10.84
CA ASP A 100 -7.14 31.26 10.11
C ASP A 100 -6.06 31.94 10.98
N ALA A 101 -4.80 31.77 10.58
CA ALA A 101 -3.65 32.39 11.24
C ALA A 101 -3.73 33.93 11.27
N ALA A 102 -4.42 34.58 10.32
CA ALA A 102 -4.64 36.03 10.35
C ALA A 102 -5.66 36.42 11.42
N GLN A 103 -6.75 35.67 11.56
CA GLN A 103 -7.73 35.85 12.63
C GLN A 103 -7.09 35.69 14.02
N ILE A 104 -6.30 34.64 14.26
CA ILE A 104 -5.62 34.41 15.55
C ILE A 104 -4.70 35.59 15.90
N ARG A 105 -3.96 36.11 14.93
CA ARG A 105 -3.12 37.32 15.11
C ARG A 105 -3.96 38.56 15.44
N ARG A 106 -5.09 38.77 14.75
CA ARG A 106 -6.01 39.89 15.00
C ARG A 106 -6.57 39.85 16.43
N LEU A 107 -6.92 38.66 16.91
CA LEU A 107 -7.44 38.42 18.26
C LEU A 107 -6.35 38.47 19.34
N LYS A 108 -5.07 38.57 18.95
CA LYS A 108 -3.90 38.52 19.86
C LYS A 108 -3.88 37.27 20.74
N TRP A 109 -4.45 36.18 20.25
CA TRP A 109 -4.49 34.91 20.96
C TRP A 109 -3.14 34.20 20.88
N SER A 110 -2.74 33.58 22.00
CA SER A 110 -1.63 32.63 21.98
C SER A 110 -2.04 31.34 21.26
N ARG A 111 -1.07 30.48 20.91
CA ARG A 111 -1.36 29.14 20.39
C ARG A 111 -2.22 28.32 21.37
N MET A 112 -2.00 28.50 22.67
CA MET A 112 -2.79 27.81 23.68
C MET A 112 -4.24 28.29 23.67
N ASP A 113 -4.46 29.61 23.55
CA ASP A 113 -5.81 30.17 23.43
C ASP A 113 -6.52 29.62 22.19
N ALA A 114 -5.84 29.56 21.04
CA ALA A 114 -6.38 28.96 19.82
C ALA A 114 -6.71 27.46 19.99
N THR A 115 -5.86 26.72 20.71
CA THR A 115 -6.08 25.29 21.01
C THR A 115 -7.30 25.10 21.89
N VAL A 116 -7.44 25.89 22.96
CA VAL A 116 -8.61 25.85 23.87
C VAL A 116 -9.87 26.27 23.13
N SER A 117 -9.81 27.33 22.31
CA SER A 117 -10.94 27.80 21.50
C SER A 117 -11.49 26.73 20.57
N LEU A 118 -10.62 25.91 19.99
CA LEU A 118 -11.02 24.80 19.13
C LEU A 118 -11.51 23.59 19.92
N GLN A 119 -10.98 23.33 21.11
CA GLN A 119 -11.34 22.13 21.87
C GLN A 119 -12.56 22.30 22.78
N MET A 120 -13.02 23.54 23.01
CA MET A 120 -14.20 23.84 23.82
C MET A 120 -15.50 23.79 23.00
N PHE A 121 -16.63 23.62 23.69
CA PHE A 121 -17.95 23.76 23.06
C PHE A 121 -18.14 25.18 22.51
N SER A 122 -18.58 25.27 21.26
CA SER A 122 -18.93 26.54 20.65
C SER A 122 -20.22 27.10 21.26
N ILE A 123 -20.40 28.41 21.16
CA ILE A 123 -21.62 29.10 21.63
C ILE A 123 -22.87 28.49 21.00
N HIS A 124 -22.82 28.12 19.72
CA HIS A 124 -23.93 27.52 18.99
C HIS A 124 -24.27 26.11 19.50
N GLU A 125 -23.26 25.27 19.76
CA GLU A 125 -23.46 23.93 20.31
C GLU A 125 -24.05 24.00 21.72
N LEU A 126 -23.59 24.95 22.54
CA LEU A 126 -24.15 25.18 23.86
C LEU A 126 -25.64 25.57 23.78
N PHE A 127 -26.03 26.49 22.90
CA PHE A 127 -27.44 26.81 22.69
C PHE A 127 -28.25 25.59 22.24
N HIS A 128 -27.68 24.73 21.41
CA HIS A 128 -28.35 23.52 20.95
C HIS A 128 -28.55 22.48 22.06
N ILE A 129 -27.54 22.23 22.89
CA ILE A 129 -27.62 21.32 24.04
C ILE A 129 -28.82 21.67 24.91
N VAL A 130 -28.98 22.95 25.20
CA VAL A 130 -30.02 23.52 26.05
C VAL A 130 -31.39 23.44 25.39
N ALA A 131 -31.48 23.83 24.12
CA ALA A 131 -32.72 23.76 23.36
C ALA A 131 -33.23 22.31 23.23
N SER A 132 -32.30 21.35 23.15
CA SER A 132 -32.61 19.93 23.07
C SER A 132 -32.90 19.27 24.43
N GLY A 133 -32.37 19.83 25.53
CA GLY A 133 -32.42 19.22 26.87
C GLY A 133 -31.64 17.91 26.97
N VAL A 134 -30.68 17.67 26.07
CA VAL A 134 -29.90 16.43 25.97
C VAL A 134 -28.41 16.76 26.08
N PRO A 135 -27.63 16.07 26.93
CA PRO A 135 -26.20 16.32 27.08
C PRO A 135 -25.41 15.97 25.81
N ALA A 136 -24.17 16.45 25.72
CA ALA A 136 -23.35 16.22 24.53
C ALA A 136 -21.89 15.89 24.83
N TYR A 137 -21.30 15.11 23.95
CA TYR A 137 -19.87 14.88 23.84
C TYR A 137 -19.27 15.75 22.73
N LEU A 138 -18.08 16.29 22.98
CA LEU A 138 -17.31 17.05 21.99
C LEU A 138 -15.95 16.41 21.78
N SER A 139 -15.74 15.95 20.55
CA SER A 139 -14.46 15.48 20.03
C SER A 139 -13.68 16.66 19.42
N GLY A 140 -13.03 17.45 20.28
CA GLY A 140 -12.37 18.71 19.91
C GLY A 140 -11.02 18.57 19.19
N ALA A 141 -10.29 17.48 19.44
CA ALA A 141 -9.01 17.14 18.81
C ALA A 141 -8.78 15.63 18.83
N GLU A 142 -7.73 15.11 18.19
CA GLU A 142 -7.44 13.65 18.14
C GLU A 142 -7.34 13.00 19.52
N ASP A 143 -6.92 13.75 20.52
CA ASP A 143 -6.75 13.35 21.92
C ASP A 143 -7.76 14.03 22.86
N SER A 144 -8.69 14.84 22.36
CA SER A 144 -9.61 15.63 23.18
C SER A 144 -11.05 15.17 23.02
N LEU A 145 -11.61 14.64 24.09
CA LEU A 145 -13.02 14.29 24.21
C LEU A 145 -13.56 14.86 25.52
N LEU A 146 -14.52 15.78 25.40
CA LEU A 146 -15.21 16.42 26.51
C LEU A 146 -16.66 15.97 26.55
N TRP A 147 -17.30 16.15 27.70
CA TRP A 147 -18.73 15.96 27.89
C TRP A 147 -19.31 17.12 28.69
N PHE A 148 -20.50 17.58 28.32
CA PHE A 148 -21.19 18.68 28.98
C PHE A 148 -22.68 18.37 29.18
N GLU A 149 -23.17 18.74 30.36
CA GLU A 149 -24.59 18.75 30.75
C GLU A 149 -24.91 20.07 31.47
N GLU A 150 -26.06 20.67 31.14
CA GLU A 150 -26.49 21.93 31.74
C GLU A 150 -26.94 21.75 33.21
N ASP A 151 -26.67 22.76 34.05
CA ASP A 151 -27.33 22.91 35.35
C ASP A 151 -28.34 24.06 35.26
N SER A 152 -29.62 23.75 35.43
CA SER A 152 -30.75 24.68 35.29
C SER A 152 -30.57 26.05 35.95
N ALA A 153 -29.87 26.14 37.09
CA ALA A 153 -29.65 27.41 37.81
C ALA A 153 -28.44 28.20 37.27
N GLY A 154 -27.29 27.55 37.09
CA GLY A 154 -26.08 28.17 36.56
C GLY A 154 -26.23 28.59 35.10
N TRP A 155 -26.98 27.79 34.34
CA TRP A 155 -27.19 27.99 32.91
C TRP A 155 -27.99 29.26 32.58
N GLN A 156 -29.05 29.56 33.35
CA GLN A 156 -29.84 30.80 33.17
C GLN A 156 -28.99 32.06 33.30
N SER A 157 -28.03 32.07 34.23
CA SER A 157 -27.09 33.19 34.41
C SER A 157 -26.14 33.34 33.23
N LEU A 158 -25.64 32.22 32.69
CA LEU A 158 -24.76 32.23 31.53
C LEU A 158 -25.51 32.69 30.25
N LEU A 159 -26.77 32.26 30.05
CA LEU A 159 -27.61 32.70 28.93
C LEU A 159 -27.80 34.22 28.88
N GLN A 160 -28.00 34.88 30.02
CA GLN A 160 -28.14 36.34 30.05
C GLN A 160 -26.89 37.06 29.50
N ARG A 161 -25.70 36.47 29.71
CA ARG A 161 -24.42 37.03 29.25
C ARG A 161 -24.08 36.60 27.81
N LEU A 162 -24.52 35.41 27.40
CA LEU A 162 -24.38 34.89 26.04
C LEU A 162 -25.34 35.54 25.03
N GLY A 163 -26.53 35.97 25.46
CA GLY A 163 -27.58 36.49 24.59
C GLY A 163 -28.30 35.39 23.81
N THR A 164 -28.62 35.65 22.54
CA THR A 164 -29.23 34.67 21.62
C THR A 164 -28.37 34.52 20.36
N PRO A 165 -28.56 33.45 19.55
CA PRO A 165 -27.84 33.32 18.27
C PRO A 165 -28.01 34.50 17.32
N THR A 166 -29.13 35.21 17.38
CA THR A 166 -29.44 36.38 16.55
C THR A 166 -29.05 37.72 17.18
N ASN A 167 -28.83 37.74 18.50
CA ASN A 167 -28.44 38.94 19.25
C ASN A 167 -27.41 38.55 20.33
N PRO A 168 -26.12 38.45 19.97
CA PRO A 168 -25.08 37.97 20.88
C PRO A 168 -24.89 38.94 22.04
N GLY A 169 -24.84 38.41 23.25
CA GLY A 169 -24.58 39.17 24.48
C GLY A 169 -23.11 39.53 24.67
N ALA A 170 -22.80 40.21 25.77
CA ALA A 170 -21.46 40.75 26.03
C ALA A 170 -20.36 39.67 26.07
N LEU A 171 -20.66 38.46 26.57
CA LEU A 171 -19.69 37.36 26.63
C LEU A 171 -19.39 36.81 25.23
N ALA A 172 -20.41 36.67 24.39
CA ALA A 172 -20.27 36.18 23.01
C ALA A 172 -19.50 37.19 22.14
N GLN A 173 -19.90 38.47 22.18
CA GLN A 173 -19.21 39.54 21.47
C GLN A 173 -17.77 39.70 21.95
N GLY A 174 -17.52 39.55 23.25
CA GLY A 174 -16.18 39.66 23.82
C GLY A 174 -15.24 38.55 23.33
N LEU A 175 -15.75 37.32 23.17
CA LEU A 175 -14.99 36.21 22.60
C LEU A 175 -14.70 36.45 21.11
N GLU A 176 -15.67 36.92 20.33
CA GLU A 176 -15.50 37.22 18.90
C GLU A 176 -14.52 38.36 18.63
N GLN A 177 -14.47 39.35 19.51
CA GLN A 177 -13.58 40.52 19.41
C GLN A 177 -12.21 40.29 20.07
N GLY A 178 -12.05 39.19 20.82
CA GLY A 178 -10.81 38.85 21.53
C GLY A 178 -10.60 39.61 22.84
N SER A 179 -11.64 40.27 23.38
CA SER A 179 -11.58 40.91 24.71
C SER A 179 -11.84 39.93 25.85
N ILE A 180 -12.42 38.76 25.56
CA ILE A 180 -12.53 37.61 26.46
C ILE A 180 -11.68 36.47 25.90
N LEU A 181 -10.87 35.83 26.75
CA LEU A 181 -10.03 34.70 26.33
C LEU A 181 -10.84 33.38 26.33
N PRO A 182 -10.50 32.42 25.45
CA PRO A 182 -11.12 31.09 25.45
C PRO A 182 -11.07 30.37 26.80
N VAL A 183 -9.98 30.52 27.56
CA VAL A 183 -9.85 29.95 28.91
C VAL A 183 -10.86 30.55 29.89
N GLU A 184 -11.11 31.86 29.81
CA GLU A 184 -12.11 32.53 30.64
C GLU A 184 -13.51 32.03 30.30
N PHE A 185 -13.81 31.87 29.00
CA PHE A 185 -15.06 31.30 28.53
C PHE A 185 -15.29 29.87 29.06
N VAL A 186 -14.27 29.00 29.00
CA VAL A 186 -14.36 27.63 29.52
C VAL A 186 -14.68 27.61 31.02
N ARG A 187 -14.10 28.52 31.81
CA ARG A 187 -14.38 28.60 33.26
C ARG A 187 -15.82 29.00 33.53
N GLU A 188 -16.39 29.91 32.74
CA GLU A 188 -17.79 30.32 32.85
C GLU A 188 -18.73 29.15 32.51
N VAL A 189 -18.45 28.41 31.44
CA VAL A 189 -19.21 27.21 31.06
C VAL A 189 -19.13 26.12 32.13
N ALA A 190 -17.94 25.89 32.70
CA ALA A 190 -17.72 24.91 33.77
C ALA A 190 -18.40 25.30 35.10
N GLN A 191 -18.71 26.59 35.31
CA GLN A 191 -19.48 27.05 36.47
C GLN A 191 -21.00 26.97 36.21
N ALA A 192 -21.43 27.09 34.95
CA ALA A 192 -22.83 27.06 34.57
C ALA A 192 -23.42 25.65 34.40
N GLY A 193 -22.58 24.61 34.35
CA GLY A 193 -23.01 23.21 34.20
C GLY A 193 -21.91 22.22 34.60
N THR A 194 -22.09 20.95 34.23
CA THR A 194 -21.10 19.90 34.51
C THR A 194 -20.28 19.61 33.26
N LEU A 195 -19.08 20.21 33.19
CA LEU A 195 -18.08 19.91 32.16
C LEU A 195 -17.11 18.82 32.66
N ARG A 196 -16.89 17.77 31.85
CA ARG A 196 -15.97 16.66 32.15
C ARG A 196 -14.99 16.39 31.01
N ILE A 197 -13.78 16.03 31.38
CA ILE A 197 -12.75 15.45 30.50
C ILE A 197 -13.00 13.93 30.46
N VAL A 198 -13.19 13.37 29.27
CA VAL A 198 -13.53 11.94 29.05
C VAL A 198 -12.31 11.12 28.63
N VAL A 199 -11.33 11.77 28.00
CA VAL A 199 -10.04 11.20 27.56
C VAL A 199 -8.91 12.09 28.09
N ASP A 200 -7.89 11.47 28.68
CA ASP A 200 -6.70 12.16 29.19
C ASP A 200 -5.98 12.90 28.05
N ASN A 201 -5.66 14.19 28.23
CA ASN A 201 -4.90 14.95 27.23
C ASN A 201 -4.01 16.02 27.86
N ALA A 202 -3.02 16.51 27.09
CA ALA A 202 -2.07 17.48 27.62
C ALA A 202 -2.69 18.85 27.95
N PRO A 203 -3.55 19.46 27.09
CA PRO A 203 -4.11 20.78 27.38
C PRO A 203 -5.07 20.81 28.57
N TRP A 204 -5.91 19.78 28.76
CA TRP A 204 -6.95 19.76 29.80
C TRP A 204 -6.54 18.99 31.06
N GLY A 205 -5.70 17.96 30.91
CA GLY A 205 -5.21 17.11 32.00
C GLY A 205 -5.86 15.73 32.05
N TYR A 206 -5.85 15.10 33.23
CA TYR A 206 -6.48 13.79 33.44
C TYR A 206 -8.01 13.86 33.42
N ARG A 207 -8.66 12.78 33.01
CA ARG A 207 -10.13 12.65 33.01
C ARG A 207 -10.74 12.98 34.37
N GLY A 208 -11.88 13.66 34.34
CA GLY A 208 -12.55 14.16 35.55
C GLY A 208 -13.32 15.45 35.31
N LYS A 209 -13.87 16.02 36.39
CA LYS A 209 -14.64 17.26 36.35
C LYS A 209 -13.74 18.47 36.12
N VAL A 210 -14.09 19.34 35.17
CA VAL A 210 -13.48 20.65 34.98
C VAL A 210 -14.09 21.60 36.00
N THR A 211 -13.25 22.30 36.77
CA THR A 211 -13.71 23.26 37.79
C THR A 211 -13.55 24.70 37.30
N GLY A 212 -14.20 25.66 37.96
CA GLY A 212 -14.03 27.09 37.66
C GLY A 212 -12.61 27.64 37.85
N GLN A 213 -11.69 26.85 38.44
CA GLN A 213 -10.27 27.18 38.62
C GLN A 213 -9.36 26.51 37.58
N TRP A 214 -9.93 25.86 36.57
CA TRP A 214 -9.17 25.17 35.55
C TRP A 214 -8.24 26.12 34.76
N SER A 215 -7.08 25.61 34.36
CA SER A 215 -6.11 26.28 33.50
C SER A 215 -5.50 25.27 32.53
N PRO A 216 -5.17 25.68 31.30
CA PRO A 216 -4.55 24.79 30.34
C PRO A 216 -3.14 24.36 30.78
N LEU A 217 -2.70 23.18 30.31
CA LEU A 217 -1.41 22.55 30.66
C LEU A 217 -1.18 22.45 32.18
N PRO A 218 -2.07 21.77 32.93
CA PRO A 218 -1.87 21.58 34.36
C PRO A 218 -0.59 20.79 34.63
N THR A 219 0.07 21.04 35.76
CA THR A 219 1.20 20.22 36.21
C THR A 219 0.68 18.82 36.56
N LEU A 220 1.03 17.83 35.74
CA LEU A 220 0.56 16.45 35.92
C LEU A 220 1.49 15.67 36.87
N GLY A 221 0.92 15.12 37.94
CA GLY A 221 1.57 14.13 38.82
C GLY A 221 1.45 12.70 38.28
N GLU A 222 1.62 11.69 39.12
CA GLU A 222 1.33 10.29 38.75
C GLU A 222 -0.13 10.16 38.26
N ARG A 223 -0.34 9.38 37.18
CA ARG A 223 -1.67 9.15 36.62
C ARG A 223 -2.57 8.52 37.71
N PRO A 224 -3.67 9.16 38.10
CA PRO A 224 -4.56 8.62 39.10
C PRO A 224 -5.29 7.37 38.58
N VAL A 225 -5.72 6.51 39.50
CA VAL A 225 -6.64 5.42 39.16
C VAL A 225 -7.92 6.05 38.63
N PRO A 226 -8.43 5.60 37.48
CA PRO A 226 -9.55 6.28 36.88
C PRO A 226 -10.84 6.09 37.65
N GLN A 227 -11.64 7.16 37.69
CA GLN A 227 -12.99 7.09 38.27
C GLN A 227 -13.88 6.14 37.46
N GLN A 228 -13.73 6.11 36.13
CA GLN A 228 -14.41 5.18 35.25
C GLN A 228 -13.41 4.59 34.25
N VAL A 229 -13.21 3.28 34.32
CA VAL A 229 -12.40 2.50 33.36
C VAL A 229 -13.09 2.51 32.00
N ALA A 230 -12.33 2.74 30.93
CA ALA A 230 -12.86 2.62 29.57
C ALA A 230 -12.86 1.16 29.11
N TYR A 231 -13.94 0.75 28.44
CA TYR A 231 -14.13 -0.60 27.91
C TYR A 231 -14.33 -0.62 26.39
N SER A 232 -14.03 -1.77 25.77
CA SER A 232 -14.40 -2.03 24.38
C SER A 232 -15.92 -2.19 24.21
N ALA A 233 -16.35 -2.38 22.96
CA ALA A 233 -17.67 -2.94 22.69
C ALA A 233 -17.82 -4.34 23.31
N ILE A 234 -19.07 -4.81 23.40
CA ILE A 234 -19.40 -6.16 23.85
C ILE A 234 -19.20 -7.15 22.70
N PHE A 235 -18.43 -8.21 22.97
CA PHE A 235 -18.14 -9.29 22.04
C PHE A 235 -18.66 -10.63 22.56
N SER A 236 -18.88 -11.58 21.65
CA SER A 236 -19.34 -12.94 21.96
C SER A 236 -18.21 -13.88 22.42
N SER A 237 -16.94 -13.47 22.30
CA SER A 237 -15.79 -14.25 22.75
C SER A 237 -14.65 -13.37 23.26
N ALA A 238 -13.81 -13.95 24.12
CA ALA A 238 -12.59 -13.28 24.61
C ALA A 238 -11.59 -13.03 23.48
N ASP A 239 -11.54 -13.90 22.46
CA ASP A 239 -10.61 -13.76 21.33
C ASP A 239 -11.01 -12.56 20.44
N GLU A 240 -12.32 -12.37 20.17
CA GLU A 240 -12.82 -11.19 19.46
C GLU A 240 -12.53 -9.89 20.23
N ALA A 241 -12.76 -9.87 21.55
CA ALA A 241 -12.44 -8.71 22.39
C ALA A 241 -10.93 -8.40 22.40
N ALA A 242 -10.07 -9.43 22.40
CA ALA A 242 -8.63 -9.27 22.31
C ALA A 242 -8.20 -8.68 20.96
N GLN A 243 -8.81 -9.16 19.88
CA GLN A 243 -8.48 -8.72 18.52
C GLN A 243 -8.94 -7.29 18.25
N ASP A 244 -10.12 -6.92 18.75
CA ASP A 244 -10.59 -5.54 18.76
C ASP A 244 -9.61 -4.65 19.54
N ARG A 245 -9.22 -5.05 20.76
CA ARG A 245 -8.25 -4.30 21.58
C ARG A 245 -6.90 -4.14 20.88
N PHE A 246 -6.43 -5.20 20.24
CA PHE A 246 -5.19 -5.20 19.47
C PHE A 246 -5.26 -4.25 18.27
N SER A 247 -6.37 -4.27 17.53
CA SER A 247 -6.58 -3.41 16.36
C SER A 247 -6.79 -1.92 16.69
N ARG A 248 -7.26 -1.62 17.91
CA ARG A 248 -7.55 -0.26 18.41
C ARG A 248 -6.42 0.37 19.23
N MET A 249 -5.19 -0.13 19.15
CA MET A 249 -4.06 0.47 19.88
C MET A 249 -3.72 1.88 19.36
N ARG A 250 -4.52 2.87 19.78
CA ARG A 250 -4.26 4.31 19.66
C ARG A 250 -3.21 4.76 20.66
N GLY A 251 -2.42 5.75 20.27
CA GLY A 251 -1.53 6.45 21.20
C GLY A 251 -0.28 5.65 21.58
N GLN A 252 0.38 5.03 20.60
CA GLN A 252 1.72 4.49 20.81
C GLN A 252 2.68 5.65 21.11
N THR A 253 3.04 5.83 22.38
CA THR A 253 4.09 6.77 22.77
C THR A 253 5.42 6.30 22.16
N ASP A 254 6.30 7.23 21.79
CA ASP A 254 7.69 6.89 21.40
C ASP A 254 8.53 6.32 22.54
N GLN A 255 7.92 6.17 23.71
CA GLN A 255 8.56 5.65 24.89
C GLN A 255 8.49 4.12 24.86
N GLU A 256 9.64 3.50 25.09
CA GLU A 256 9.74 2.07 25.32
C GLU A 256 9.02 1.71 26.63
N GLN A 257 7.73 1.40 26.53
CA GLN A 257 6.87 1.08 27.65
C GLN A 257 6.14 -0.25 27.45
N THR A 258 5.94 -0.95 28.56
CA THR A 258 5.09 -2.14 28.65
C THR A 258 3.69 -1.72 29.07
N TRP A 259 2.70 -2.24 28.38
CA TRP A 259 1.29 -1.95 28.59
C TRP A 259 0.55 -3.22 28.96
N PHE A 260 -0.44 -3.08 29.84
CA PHE A 260 -1.31 -4.19 30.19
C PHE A 260 -2.77 -3.80 30.38
N GLY A 261 -3.65 -4.77 30.23
CA GLY A 261 -5.08 -4.66 30.53
C GLY A 261 -5.70 -6.02 30.81
N PHE A 262 -7.03 -6.07 30.86
CA PHE A 262 -7.79 -7.27 31.13
C PHE A 262 -8.89 -7.49 30.09
N ILE A 263 -9.24 -8.75 29.88
CA ILE A 263 -10.52 -9.11 29.27
C ILE A 263 -11.43 -9.60 30.38
N LEU A 264 -12.62 -9.03 30.45
CA LEU A 264 -13.65 -9.36 31.44
C LEU A 264 -14.77 -10.16 30.77
N LYS A 265 -15.32 -11.14 31.49
CA LYS A 265 -16.49 -11.92 31.08
C LYS A 265 -17.67 -11.58 32.00
N GLN A 266 -18.86 -11.45 31.42
CA GLN A 266 -20.09 -11.33 32.21
C GLN A 266 -20.47 -12.66 32.85
N GLN A 267 -20.83 -12.64 34.13
CA GLN A 267 -21.29 -13.84 34.83
C GLN A 267 -22.57 -14.39 34.19
N GLY A 268 -22.57 -15.68 33.85
CA GLY A 268 -23.71 -16.39 33.26
C GLY A 268 -23.99 -16.09 31.78
N LYS A 269 -23.14 -15.31 31.08
CA LYS A 269 -23.32 -15.00 29.65
C LYS A 269 -22.00 -15.04 28.87
N GLU A 270 -22.09 -15.32 27.57
CA GLU A 270 -20.97 -15.21 26.62
C GLU A 270 -20.84 -13.75 26.13
N GLU A 271 -20.68 -12.82 27.08
CA GLU A 271 -20.47 -11.39 26.81
C GLU A 271 -19.10 -10.99 27.37
N TYR A 272 -18.24 -10.45 26.51
CA TYR A 272 -16.83 -10.13 26.80
C TYR A 272 -16.50 -8.68 26.47
N VAL A 273 -15.70 -8.04 27.32
CA VAL A 273 -15.18 -6.68 27.10
C VAL A 273 -13.70 -6.60 27.44
N ALA A 274 -12.94 -5.80 26.70
CA ALA A 274 -11.55 -5.48 27.01
C ALA A 274 -11.46 -4.13 27.74
N THR A 275 -10.61 -4.03 28.76
CA THR A 275 -10.33 -2.76 29.44
C THR A 275 -9.38 -1.89 28.63
N GLU A 276 -9.27 -0.62 29.00
CA GLU A 276 -8.13 0.20 28.60
C GLU A 276 -6.78 -0.40 29.02
N LEU A 277 -5.71 -0.01 28.32
CA LEU A 277 -4.35 -0.39 28.66
C LEU A 277 -3.73 0.66 29.58
N VAL A 278 -2.93 0.20 30.53
CA VAL A 278 -2.16 1.05 31.45
C VAL A 278 -0.68 0.78 31.26
N ALA A 279 0.11 1.85 31.19
CA ALA A 279 1.56 1.78 31.14
C ALA A 279 2.12 1.36 32.50
N VAL A 280 3.14 0.50 32.49
CA VAL A 280 3.88 0.13 33.69
C VAL A 280 4.86 1.27 34.04
N ASN A 281 4.42 2.20 34.89
CA ASN A 281 5.24 3.31 35.39
C ASN A 281 5.88 2.93 36.75
N GLY A 282 7.22 2.95 36.84
CA GLY A 282 7.95 2.69 38.08
C GLY A 282 8.24 1.21 38.37
N VAL A 283 7.88 0.73 39.57
CA VAL A 283 8.15 -0.64 40.04
C VAL A 283 7.34 -1.66 39.24
N ARG A 284 8.02 -2.65 38.63
CA ARG A 284 7.39 -3.67 37.77
C ARG A 284 6.33 -4.54 38.45
N ASP A 285 6.28 -4.54 39.79
CA ASP A 285 5.28 -5.26 40.59
C ASP A 285 3.84 -4.75 40.37
N LYS A 286 3.67 -3.61 39.66
CA LYS A 286 2.38 -3.11 39.21
C LYS A 286 1.84 -3.78 37.93
N LEU A 287 2.64 -4.60 37.23
CA LEU A 287 2.18 -5.30 36.02
C LEU A 287 1.02 -6.25 36.36
N PHE A 288 -0.11 -6.12 35.65
CA PHE A 288 -1.37 -6.82 35.92
C PHE A 288 -1.99 -6.55 37.31
N SER A 289 -1.56 -5.49 38.00
CA SER A 289 -2.21 -5.07 39.24
C SER A 289 -3.61 -4.52 38.95
N ARG A 290 -4.61 -5.03 39.66
CA ARG A 290 -6.00 -4.57 39.52
C ARG A 290 -6.20 -3.16 40.06
N SER A 291 -5.41 -2.76 41.07
CA SER A 291 -5.48 -1.41 41.65
C SER A 291 -4.98 -0.32 40.72
N SER A 292 -4.36 -0.68 39.59
CA SER A 292 -3.97 0.29 38.54
C SER A 292 -5.13 0.70 37.63
N LEU A 293 -6.25 -0.03 37.66
CA LEU A 293 -7.44 0.24 36.84
C LEU A 293 -8.69 0.44 37.69
N PHE A 294 -8.89 -0.36 38.73
CA PHE A 294 -10.12 -0.34 39.53
C PHE A 294 -9.86 0.32 40.87
N SER A 295 -10.69 1.32 41.21
CA SER A 295 -10.72 1.93 42.54
C SER A 295 -11.33 0.96 43.56
N LEU A 296 -10.97 1.12 44.84
CA LEU A 296 -11.62 0.41 45.94
C LEU A 296 -12.98 1.04 46.25
N THR A 297 -13.92 0.25 46.77
CA THR A 297 -15.19 0.71 47.33
C THR A 297 -14.95 1.66 48.51
N HIS A 298 -15.97 2.44 48.89
CA HIS A 298 -15.86 3.46 49.95
C HIS A 298 -15.48 2.89 51.33
N ASP A 299 -15.73 1.61 51.55
CA ASP A 299 -15.37 0.81 52.73
C ASP A 299 -14.03 0.05 52.57
N PHE A 300 -13.31 0.29 51.47
CA PHE A 300 -12.02 -0.31 51.11
C PHE A 300 -12.02 -1.85 51.01
N SER A 301 -13.20 -2.47 50.88
CA SER A 301 -13.36 -3.92 50.95
C SER A 301 -13.28 -4.63 49.58
N GLU A 302 -13.77 -3.99 48.51
CA GLU A 302 -13.85 -4.58 47.17
C GLU A 302 -13.41 -3.61 46.06
N LEU A 303 -13.05 -4.14 44.89
CA LEU A 303 -12.70 -3.33 43.71
C LEU A 303 -13.97 -3.03 42.89
N VAL A 304 -14.17 -1.77 42.52
CA VAL A 304 -15.29 -1.30 41.69
C VAL A 304 -15.05 -1.74 40.24
N ALA A 305 -15.46 -2.96 39.91
CA ALA A 305 -15.61 -3.46 38.54
C ALA A 305 -17.07 -3.26 38.07
N PRO A 306 -17.39 -3.33 36.77
CA PRO A 306 -18.78 -3.28 36.31
C PRO A 306 -19.55 -4.41 36.98
N GLU A 307 -20.72 -4.12 37.55
CA GLU A 307 -21.56 -5.13 38.22
C GLU A 307 -21.72 -6.36 37.32
N SER A 308 -21.47 -7.56 37.85
CA SER A 308 -21.46 -8.88 37.18
C SER A 308 -20.29 -9.24 36.23
N PHE A 309 -19.35 -8.35 35.91
CA PHE A 309 -18.17 -8.70 35.09
C PHE A 309 -16.99 -9.17 35.96
N LYS A 310 -16.34 -10.27 35.56
CA LYS A 310 -15.18 -10.84 36.25
C LYS A 310 -13.99 -10.99 35.29
N ARG A 311 -12.77 -10.94 35.83
CA ARG A 311 -11.54 -11.09 35.04
C ARG A 311 -11.48 -12.48 34.41
N HIS A 312 -11.37 -12.52 33.09
CA HIS A 312 -11.21 -13.75 32.32
C HIS A 312 -9.77 -13.94 31.82
N SER A 313 -9.13 -12.88 31.30
CA SER A 313 -7.78 -12.94 30.72
C SER A 313 -6.93 -11.70 31.00
N TYR A 314 -5.61 -11.85 30.88
CA TYR A 314 -4.63 -10.77 30.80
C TYR A 314 -4.39 -10.34 29.35
N PHE A 315 -4.10 -9.06 29.12
CA PHE A 315 -3.65 -8.54 27.83
C PHE A 315 -2.33 -7.80 28.02
N TYR A 316 -1.29 -8.21 27.30
CA TYR A 316 0.05 -7.62 27.30
C TYR A 316 0.33 -6.96 25.95
N SER A 317 0.99 -5.80 25.95
CA SER A 317 1.51 -5.18 24.73
C SER A 317 2.80 -4.42 24.98
N ARG A 318 3.70 -4.41 24.00
CA ARG A 318 4.93 -3.60 24.01
C ARG A 318 5.10 -2.89 22.68
N GLN A 319 5.14 -1.56 22.71
CA GLN A 319 4.90 -0.74 21.52
C GLN A 319 6.18 -0.17 20.88
N ARG A 320 7.34 -0.16 21.56
CA ARG A 320 8.63 0.23 20.97
C ARG A 320 9.79 -0.39 21.76
N VAL A 321 10.80 -0.92 21.07
CA VAL A 321 12.07 -1.41 21.64
C VAL A 321 13.20 -0.61 20.99
N THR A 322 13.79 0.31 21.73
CA THR A 322 14.85 1.21 21.24
C THR A 322 16.22 0.80 21.75
N HIS A 323 16.29 0.19 22.94
CA HIS A 323 17.56 -0.18 23.58
C HIS A 323 17.45 -1.48 24.37
N THR A 324 17.95 -2.58 23.81
CA THR A 324 18.15 -3.82 24.57
C THR A 324 19.42 -4.56 24.13
N ARG A 325 19.98 -5.42 25.00
CA ARG A 325 21.06 -6.35 24.61
C ARG A 325 20.53 -7.31 23.52
N PRO A 326 21.34 -7.73 22.54
CA PRO A 326 20.87 -8.45 21.34
C PRO A 326 19.94 -9.64 21.61
N ASN A 327 20.27 -10.49 22.60
CA ASN A 327 19.46 -11.69 22.90
C ASN A 327 18.09 -11.36 23.55
N ARG A 328 17.94 -10.19 24.17
CA ARG A 328 16.67 -9.71 24.75
C ARG A 328 15.87 -8.89 23.74
N GLU A 329 16.54 -8.33 22.74
CA GLU A 329 15.94 -7.52 21.68
C GLU A 329 14.96 -8.32 20.84
N TRP A 330 15.35 -9.53 20.45
CA TRP A 330 14.47 -10.41 19.67
C TRP A 330 13.16 -10.70 20.42
N LEU A 331 13.24 -11.13 21.68
CA LEU A 331 12.04 -11.41 22.49
C LEU A 331 11.22 -10.15 22.73
N ALA A 332 11.86 -9.00 22.95
CA ALA A 332 11.13 -7.76 23.17
C ALA A 332 10.36 -7.27 21.94
N ARG A 333 10.85 -7.57 20.73
CA ARG A 333 10.21 -7.21 19.45
C ARG A 333 9.12 -8.22 19.05
N HIS A 334 9.43 -9.51 19.17
CA HIS A 334 8.65 -10.60 18.57
C HIS A 334 7.87 -11.44 19.58
N PHE A 335 8.03 -11.24 20.89
CA PHE A 335 7.33 -12.01 21.92
C PHE A 335 7.19 -11.24 23.24
N ILE A 336 6.84 -11.93 24.33
CA ILE A 336 6.89 -11.41 25.70
C ILE A 336 8.24 -11.78 26.34
N VAL A 337 8.84 -10.84 27.09
CA VAL A 337 10.11 -11.12 27.78
C VAL A 337 9.89 -12.03 29.00
N PRO A 338 10.87 -12.88 29.39
CA PRO A 338 10.66 -13.92 30.42
C PRO A 338 10.17 -13.38 31.77
N ARG A 339 10.64 -12.20 32.18
CA ARG A 339 10.25 -11.58 33.46
C ARG A 339 8.78 -11.16 33.48
N ASP A 340 8.27 -10.66 32.37
CA ASP A 340 6.89 -10.19 32.30
C ASP A 340 5.93 -11.39 32.15
N LEU A 341 6.36 -12.42 31.40
CA LEU A 341 5.64 -13.71 31.33
C LEU A 341 5.59 -14.40 32.70
N PHE A 342 6.65 -14.31 33.50
CA PHE A 342 6.67 -14.86 34.85
C PHE A 342 5.55 -14.28 35.72
N VAL A 343 5.30 -12.96 35.66
CA VAL A 343 4.21 -12.33 36.42
C VAL A 343 2.85 -12.91 35.99
N ALA A 344 2.60 -13.02 34.68
CA ALA A 344 1.38 -13.61 34.16
C ALA A 344 1.19 -15.08 34.60
N VAL A 345 2.25 -15.89 34.50
CA VAL A 345 2.26 -17.29 34.91
C VAL A 345 2.03 -17.44 36.41
N TYR A 346 2.74 -16.66 37.23
CA TYR A 346 2.62 -16.71 38.69
C TYR A 346 1.22 -16.32 39.15
N ASP A 347 0.64 -15.25 38.61
CA ASP A 347 -0.69 -14.81 38.99
C ASP A 347 -1.81 -15.70 38.43
N SER A 348 -1.58 -16.39 37.31
CA SER A 348 -2.51 -17.40 36.78
C SER A 348 -2.69 -18.62 37.68
N ARG A 349 -1.73 -18.91 38.58
CA ARG A 349 -1.80 -20.00 39.57
C ARG A 349 -2.65 -19.66 40.80
N ARG A 350 -3.00 -18.38 41.00
CA ARG A 350 -3.80 -17.98 42.17
C ARG A 350 -5.25 -18.47 42.00
N PRO A 351 -5.88 -19.03 43.05
CA PRO A 351 -7.24 -19.55 42.96
C PRO A 351 -8.24 -18.52 42.40
N LEU A 352 -9.08 -18.95 41.47
CA LEU A 352 -10.21 -18.16 40.99
C LEU A 352 -11.25 -18.04 42.10
N VAL A 353 -11.87 -16.86 42.21
CA VAL A 353 -12.94 -16.66 43.21
C VAL A 353 -14.28 -17.25 42.72
N VAL A 354 -14.59 -17.29 41.40
CA VAL A 354 -15.78 -17.96 40.77
C VAL A 354 -15.53 -18.21 39.26
N GLU A 355 -16.37 -19.05 38.61
CA GLU A 355 -16.46 -19.46 37.19
C GLU A 355 -15.60 -18.67 36.18
N GLY A 356 -14.60 -19.37 35.64
CA GLY A 356 -13.72 -18.95 34.56
C GLY A 356 -12.92 -20.17 34.06
N PRO A 357 -12.09 -20.03 33.03
CA PRO A 357 -11.19 -21.12 32.63
C PRO A 357 -10.29 -21.47 33.82
N GLY A 358 -10.08 -22.75 34.11
CA GLY A 358 -9.30 -23.21 35.28
C GLY A 358 -7.87 -22.64 35.38
N VAL A 359 -7.38 -22.01 34.30
CA VAL A 359 -6.16 -21.21 34.23
C VAL A 359 -6.44 -19.94 33.41
N ILE A 360 -6.00 -18.77 33.90
CA ILE A 360 -6.23 -17.46 33.25
C ILE A 360 -5.36 -17.33 31.99
N PRO A 361 -5.94 -17.12 30.78
CA PRO A 361 -5.19 -16.89 29.56
C PRO A 361 -4.46 -15.54 29.54
N THR A 362 -3.38 -15.46 28.77
CA THR A 362 -2.65 -14.21 28.48
C THR A 362 -2.61 -13.97 26.97
N TYR A 363 -3.19 -12.85 26.54
CA TYR A 363 -3.01 -12.33 25.18
C TYR A 363 -1.76 -11.47 25.11
N ILE A 364 -0.98 -11.61 24.04
CA ILE A 364 0.32 -10.96 23.84
C ILE A 364 0.30 -10.27 22.49
N GLY A 365 0.19 -8.95 22.49
CA GLY A 365 0.43 -8.10 21.31
C GLY A 365 1.91 -7.81 21.18
N THR A 366 2.54 -8.29 20.11
CA THR A 366 3.95 -8.05 19.82
C THR A 366 4.14 -6.71 19.11
N GLN A 367 5.34 -6.12 19.19
CA GLN A 367 5.64 -4.85 18.55
C GLN A 367 5.52 -4.95 17.02
N ASP A 368 5.96 -6.07 16.48
CA ASP A 368 5.96 -6.35 15.04
C ASP A 368 4.59 -6.81 14.52
N GLY A 369 3.52 -6.65 15.33
CA GLY A 369 2.14 -6.78 14.87
C GLY A 369 1.61 -8.20 14.82
N ALA A 370 2.01 -9.10 15.72
CA ALA A 370 1.30 -10.36 15.98
C ALA A 370 0.45 -10.29 17.26
N LEU A 371 -0.62 -11.08 17.29
CA LEU A 371 -1.42 -11.31 18.49
C LEU A 371 -1.37 -12.80 18.84
N LEU A 372 -0.88 -13.11 20.03
CA LEU A 372 -0.73 -14.47 20.53
C LEU A 372 -1.62 -14.67 21.75
N LYS A 373 -1.96 -15.92 22.03
CA LYS A 373 -2.68 -16.34 23.23
C LYS A 373 -1.94 -17.49 23.88
N TYR A 374 -1.64 -17.35 25.17
CA TYR A 374 -0.99 -18.37 25.98
C TYR A 374 -1.92 -18.82 27.10
N VAL A 375 -2.12 -20.12 27.23
CA VAL A 375 -2.85 -20.77 28.33
C VAL A 375 -1.91 -21.76 29.01
N MET A 376 -1.57 -21.55 30.27
CA MET A 376 -0.68 -22.45 31.00
C MET A 376 -1.38 -23.80 31.29
N ARG A 377 -0.63 -24.91 31.25
CA ARG A 377 -1.12 -26.22 31.70
C ARG A 377 -1.01 -26.35 33.22
N THR A 378 -1.95 -27.04 33.85
CA THR A 378 -2.03 -27.19 35.31
C THR A 378 -0.77 -27.78 35.95
N ASN A 379 -0.01 -28.62 35.22
CA ASN A 379 1.23 -29.25 35.68
C ASN A 379 2.52 -28.58 35.14
N SER A 380 2.42 -27.35 34.63
CA SER A 380 3.54 -26.63 34.04
C SER A 380 4.68 -26.38 35.04
N LYS A 381 5.91 -26.72 34.63
CA LYS A 381 7.15 -26.44 35.38
C LYS A 381 7.85 -25.14 34.99
N LEU A 382 7.25 -24.38 34.07
CA LEU A 382 7.78 -23.07 33.67
C LEU A 382 7.87 -22.15 34.90
N PHE A 383 9.07 -21.59 35.15
CA PHE A 383 9.38 -20.76 36.30
C PHE A 383 9.24 -21.44 37.67
N ASP A 384 9.36 -22.77 37.72
CA ASP A 384 9.50 -23.52 38.97
C ASP A 384 10.98 -23.58 39.38
N ASN A 385 11.36 -22.89 40.46
CA ASN A 385 12.73 -22.88 40.99
C ASN A 385 13.19 -24.27 41.47
N ALA A 386 12.28 -25.21 41.73
CA ALA A 386 12.62 -26.58 42.08
C ALA A 386 12.97 -27.44 40.85
N THR A 387 12.68 -26.96 39.63
CA THR A 387 12.98 -27.66 38.39
C THR A 387 14.28 -27.11 37.78
N PRO A 388 15.31 -27.94 37.51
CA PRO A 388 16.58 -27.48 36.97
C PRO A 388 16.42 -26.68 35.68
N ASN A 389 17.09 -25.52 35.59
CA ASN A 389 17.08 -24.61 34.43
C ASN A 389 15.72 -23.96 34.10
N MET A 390 14.70 -24.15 34.94
CA MET A 390 13.35 -23.62 34.69
C MET A 390 13.02 -22.40 35.56
N GLY A 391 13.80 -22.10 36.60
CA GLY A 391 13.65 -20.89 37.40
C GLY A 391 13.83 -19.62 36.56
N LEU A 392 13.20 -18.51 36.95
CA LEU A 392 13.28 -17.25 36.20
C LEU A 392 14.73 -16.78 36.01
N ASP A 393 15.53 -16.83 37.08
CA ASP A 393 16.94 -16.40 37.04
C ASP A 393 17.78 -17.31 36.15
N ASP A 394 17.54 -18.63 36.18
CA ASP A 394 18.21 -19.61 35.31
C ASP A 394 17.88 -19.34 33.83
N VAL A 395 16.59 -19.16 33.51
CA VAL A 395 16.14 -18.85 32.14
C VAL A 395 16.79 -17.55 31.65
N GLN A 396 16.80 -16.51 32.48
CA GLN A 396 17.42 -15.23 32.12
C GLN A 396 18.94 -15.33 31.95
N SER A 397 19.62 -16.11 32.80
CA SER A 397 21.06 -16.36 32.73
C SER A 397 21.43 -17.18 31.48
N ASN A 398 20.63 -18.20 31.14
CA ASN A 398 20.81 -19.02 29.95
C ASN A 398 20.57 -18.24 28.65
N LEU A 399 19.57 -17.34 28.62
CA LEU A 399 19.36 -16.41 27.50
C LEU A 399 20.51 -15.39 27.37
N ALA A 400 20.99 -14.87 28.50
CA ALA A 400 22.09 -13.89 28.51
C ALA A 400 23.43 -14.51 28.08
N SER A 401 23.68 -15.77 28.44
CA SER A 401 24.88 -16.52 28.06
C SER A 401 24.79 -17.21 26.69
N GLY A 402 23.61 -17.20 26.04
CA GLY A 402 23.38 -17.85 24.75
C GLY A 402 23.19 -19.37 24.81
N LYS A 403 23.18 -19.98 26.02
CA LYS A 403 22.86 -21.41 26.21
C LYS A 403 21.43 -21.76 25.83
N LEU A 404 20.52 -20.79 25.95
CA LEU A 404 19.14 -20.88 25.49
C LEU A 404 18.92 -19.79 24.44
N SER A 405 18.47 -20.18 23.25
CA SER A 405 18.10 -19.21 22.22
C SER A 405 16.69 -18.64 22.46
N PRO A 406 16.36 -17.44 21.96
CA PRO A 406 15.01 -16.89 22.03
C PRO A 406 13.93 -17.81 21.45
N SER A 407 14.20 -18.48 20.33
CA SER A 407 13.24 -19.41 19.70
C SER A 407 13.08 -20.70 20.50
N ASP A 408 14.15 -21.20 21.14
CA ASP A 408 14.04 -22.35 22.03
C ASP A 408 13.29 -22.00 23.32
N PHE A 409 13.43 -20.78 23.83
CA PHE A 409 12.59 -20.30 24.92
C PHE A 409 11.09 -20.30 24.55
N VAL A 410 10.73 -19.86 23.33
CA VAL A 410 9.34 -19.95 22.83
C VAL A 410 8.84 -21.39 22.82
N LYS A 411 9.65 -22.36 22.35
CA LYS A 411 9.29 -23.78 22.37
C LYS A 411 9.10 -24.30 23.80
N VAL A 412 9.94 -23.88 24.75
CA VAL A 412 9.78 -24.21 26.18
C VAL A 412 8.44 -23.69 26.70
N VAL A 413 8.07 -22.46 26.35
CA VAL A 413 6.77 -21.86 26.71
C VAL A 413 5.61 -22.63 26.07
N ALA A 414 5.68 -22.92 24.77
CA ALA A 414 4.66 -23.68 24.05
C ALA A 414 4.45 -25.07 24.65
N ASN A 415 5.52 -25.78 25.01
CA ASN A 415 5.46 -27.10 25.66
C ASN A 415 4.90 -27.05 27.09
N SER A 416 5.09 -25.91 27.76
CA SER A 416 4.63 -25.67 29.12
C SER A 416 3.15 -25.25 29.20
N GLY A 417 2.49 -25.07 28.05
CA GLY A 417 1.13 -24.54 27.93
C GLY A 417 0.45 -24.90 26.61
N ALA A 418 -0.48 -24.05 26.19
CA ALA A 418 -1.01 -23.98 24.84
C ALA A 418 -0.77 -22.54 24.37
N LEU A 419 0.20 -22.36 23.48
CA LEU A 419 0.49 -21.10 22.81
C LEU A 419 -0.16 -21.15 21.43
N SER A 420 -0.93 -20.13 21.05
CA SER A 420 -1.58 -20.03 19.75
C SER A 420 -1.44 -18.64 19.14
N VAL A 421 -1.31 -18.58 17.82
CA VAL A 421 -1.28 -17.35 17.03
C VAL A 421 -2.71 -17.00 16.59
N LEU A 422 -3.20 -15.83 16.96
CA LEU A 422 -4.50 -15.28 16.59
C LEU A 422 -4.41 -14.22 15.49
N HIS A 423 -3.23 -13.59 15.36
CA HIS A 423 -2.95 -12.66 14.27
C HIS A 423 -1.47 -12.82 13.87
N THR A 424 -1.23 -13.10 12.59
CA THR A 424 0.10 -13.47 12.08
C THR A 424 0.93 -12.27 11.62
N ASN A 425 2.24 -12.44 11.60
CA ASN A 425 3.19 -11.52 10.99
C ASN A 425 4.38 -12.28 10.37
N ALA A 426 5.48 -11.60 10.05
CA ALA A 426 6.64 -12.24 9.41
C ALA A 426 7.32 -13.32 10.28
N VAL A 427 7.28 -13.20 11.62
CA VAL A 427 7.87 -14.19 12.54
C VAL A 427 6.86 -15.27 12.92
N TRP A 428 5.62 -14.86 13.21
CA TRP A 428 4.47 -15.71 13.52
C TRP A 428 3.63 -15.90 12.26
N ASP A 429 4.10 -16.71 11.32
CA ASP A 429 3.59 -16.74 9.94
C ASP A 429 2.34 -17.60 9.69
N ARG A 430 1.86 -18.34 10.69
CA ARG A 430 0.67 -19.21 10.63
C ARG A 430 -0.21 -19.03 11.86
N GLU A 431 -1.53 -19.00 11.63
CA GLU A 431 -2.53 -19.00 12.70
C GLU A 431 -2.70 -20.41 13.27
N GLY A 432 -3.05 -20.49 14.55
CA GLY A 432 -3.28 -21.75 15.24
C GLY A 432 -2.22 -22.06 16.30
N LEU A 433 -2.18 -23.32 16.72
CA LEU A 433 -1.40 -23.77 17.88
C LEU A 433 0.09 -23.91 17.52
N VAL A 434 0.96 -23.39 18.38
CA VAL A 434 2.41 -23.44 18.24
C VAL A 434 2.91 -24.76 18.84
N ASP A 435 3.50 -25.61 17.99
CA ASP A 435 4.01 -26.91 18.38
C ASP A 435 5.52 -26.90 18.72
N THR A 436 6.07 -28.08 19.01
CA THR A 436 7.51 -28.28 19.30
C THR A 436 8.43 -28.05 18.10
N ASN A 437 7.90 -28.17 16.89
CA ASN A 437 8.64 -28.07 15.64
C ASN A 437 8.66 -26.63 15.10
N TRP A 438 7.90 -25.74 15.73
CA TRP A 438 7.83 -24.33 15.37
C TRP A 438 9.22 -23.69 15.25
N ARG A 439 9.38 -22.95 14.16
CA ARG A 439 10.53 -22.08 13.91
C ARG A 439 10.03 -20.70 13.52
N PRO A 440 10.70 -19.62 13.95
CA PRO A 440 10.34 -18.28 13.50
C PRO A 440 10.44 -18.20 11.98
N ALA A 441 9.44 -17.61 11.33
CA ALA A 441 9.43 -17.36 9.89
C ALA A 441 9.59 -18.62 9.00
N GLN A 442 9.14 -19.78 9.47
CA GLN A 442 9.21 -21.07 8.74
C GLN A 442 8.54 -21.03 7.35
N ASN A 443 7.46 -20.28 7.23
CA ASN A 443 6.65 -20.09 6.03
C ASN A 443 6.82 -18.69 5.42
N LEU A 444 7.86 -17.95 5.83
CA LEU A 444 8.12 -16.62 5.31
C LEU A 444 8.29 -16.68 3.80
N GLU A 445 7.56 -15.81 3.12
CA GLU A 445 7.65 -15.66 1.67
C GLU A 445 8.66 -14.58 1.32
N ARG A 446 9.25 -14.70 0.13
CA ARG A 446 10.07 -13.61 -0.38
C ARG A 446 9.20 -12.38 -0.62
N CYS A 447 9.79 -11.19 -0.47
CA CYS A 447 9.14 -9.97 -0.92
C CYS A 447 9.10 -9.93 -2.45
N ARG A 448 7.91 -9.72 -3.02
CA ARG A 448 7.73 -9.48 -4.47
C ARG A 448 8.44 -8.19 -4.89
N LEU A 449 8.98 -8.19 -6.12
CA LEU A 449 9.74 -7.08 -6.67
C LEU A 449 9.07 -6.54 -7.94
N SER A 450 9.32 -5.27 -8.24
CA SER A 450 8.97 -4.66 -9.52
C SER A 450 9.76 -5.29 -10.67
N ALA A 451 9.40 -4.92 -11.91
CA ALA A 451 10.30 -5.08 -13.04
C ALA A 451 11.62 -4.30 -12.80
N ALA A 452 12.66 -4.63 -13.56
CA ALA A 452 13.93 -3.92 -13.53
C ALA A 452 13.84 -2.59 -14.30
N PHE A 453 14.43 -1.53 -13.75
CA PHE A 453 14.45 -0.18 -14.32
C PHE A 453 15.88 0.34 -14.46
N ALA A 454 16.07 1.27 -15.40
CA ALA A 454 17.35 1.96 -15.59
C ALA A 454 17.68 2.89 -14.41
N THR A 455 16.67 3.48 -13.75
CA THR A 455 16.85 4.41 -12.62
C THR A 455 16.10 3.96 -11.37
N ALA A 456 16.60 4.37 -10.21
CA ALA A 456 15.91 4.17 -8.93
C ALA A 456 14.56 4.92 -8.87
N ASN A 457 14.47 6.07 -9.52
CA ASN A 457 13.26 6.89 -9.53
C ASN A 457 12.10 6.15 -10.22
N ASP A 458 12.33 5.52 -11.37
CA ASP A 458 11.26 4.79 -12.07
C ASP A 458 10.81 3.53 -11.31
N ALA A 459 11.74 2.82 -10.66
CA ALA A 459 11.39 1.71 -9.78
C ALA A 459 10.46 2.18 -8.63
N VAL A 460 10.76 3.33 -8.03
CA VAL A 460 9.93 3.96 -6.99
C VAL A 460 8.57 4.41 -7.54
N LEU A 461 8.53 4.98 -8.74
CA LEU A 461 7.26 5.39 -9.37
C LEU A 461 6.39 4.18 -9.73
N SER A 462 6.99 3.06 -10.11
CA SER A 462 6.28 1.79 -10.29
C SER A 462 5.75 1.21 -8.97
N ALA A 463 6.38 1.49 -7.83
CA ALA A 463 5.85 1.14 -6.52
C ALA A 463 4.70 2.09 -6.13
N ARG A 464 4.83 3.40 -6.40
CA ARG A 464 3.78 4.40 -6.15
C ARG A 464 2.48 4.06 -6.87
N SER A 465 2.54 3.60 -8.13
CA SER A 465 1.33 3.28 -8.91
C SER A 465 0.53 2.09 -8.38
N GLN A 466 1.08 1.31 -7.45
CA GLN A 466 0.38 0.20 -6.80
C GLN A 466 -0.39 0.65 -5.54
N ILE A 467 -0.18 1.89 -5.07
CA ILE A 467 -0.85 2.45 -3.89
C ILE A 467 -2.10 3.20 -4.35
N PRO A 468 -3.29 2.92 -3.77
CA PRO A 468 -4.50 3.70 -4.06
C PRO A 468 -4.31 5.18 -3.73
N ALA A 469 -4.87 6.07 -4.57
CA ALA A 469 -4.79 7.50 -4.34
C ALA A 469 -5.41 7.93 -2.99
N ASP A 470 -6.55 7.33 -2.64
CA ASP A 470 -7.32 7.63 -1.43
C ASP A 470 -7.13 6.53 -0.38
N THR A 471 -5.91 6.39 0.16
CA THR A 471 -5.64 5.42 1.22
C THR A 471 -5.57 6.07 2.60
N ASP A 472 -6.17 5.40 3.59
CA ASP A 472 -6.09 5.71 5.01
C ASP A 472 -4.87 5.04 5.69
N ARG A 473 -3.88 4.58 4.91
CA ARG A 473 -2.74 3.79 5.40
C ARG A 473 -1.41 4.35 4.93
N VAL A 474 -0.40 4.16 5.77
CA VAL A 474 1.00 4.37 5.43
C VAL A 474 1.52 3.11 4.75
N TYR A 475 2.12 3.26 3.57
CA TYR A 475 2.82 2.20 2.87
C TYR A 475 4.32 2.48 2.89
N GLY A 476 5.12 1.41 2.93
CA GLY A 476 6.57 1.47 2.88
C GLY A 476 7.15 0.40 1.96
N GLY A 477 8.38 0.63 1.53
CA GLY A 477 9.20 -0.39 0.91
C GLY A 477 10.61 0.09 0.55
N LEU A 478 11.36 -0.75 -0.14
CA LEU A 478 12.79 -0.57 -0.40
C LEU A 478 13.10 -0.52 -1.89
N VAL A 479 14.18 0.18 -2.22
CA VAL A 479 14.77 0.22 -3.55
C VAL A 479 16.09 -0.54 -3.49
N LEU A 480 16.22 -1.51 -4.38
CA LEU A 480 17.38 -2.37 -4.50
C LEU A 480 18.11 -2.09 -5.82
N LYS A 481 19.44 -2.09 -5.77
CA LYS A 481 20.32 -2.05 -6.94
C LYS A 481 20.86 -3.45 -7.19
N ARG A 482 20.66 -3.95 -8.41
CA ARG A 482 21.17 -5.23 -8.91
C ARG A 482 22.67 -5.12 -9.25
N SER A 483 23.33 -6.26 -9.37
CA SER A 483 24.75 -6.35 -9.74
C SER A 483 25.06 -5.82 -11.14
N ASP A 484 24.10 -5.84 -12.07
CA ASP A 484 24.20 -5.27 -13.42
C ASP A 484 24.01 -3.74 -13.47
N GLY A 485 23.67 -3.13 -12.33
CA GLY A 485 23.44 -1.70 -12.17
C GLY A 485 21.98 -1.25 -12.33
N LEU A 486 21.05 -2.16 -12.66
CA LEU A 486 19.62 -1.87 -12.75
C LEU A 486 18.97 -1.79 -11.36
N PHE A 487 17.77 -1.23 -11.29
CA PHE A 487 17.04 -1.01 -10.04
C PHE A 487 15.71 -1.77 -10.01
N VAL A 488 15.34 -2.28 -8.85
CA VAL A 488 14.03 -2.87 -8.57
C VAL A 488 13.51 -2.31 -7.24
N ALA A 489 12.20 -2.17 -7.13
CA ALA A 489 11.54 -1.81 -5.88
C ALA A 489 10.82 -3.03 -5.31
N THR A 490 10.73 -3.14 -3.99
CA THR A 490 9.80 -4.08 -3.36
C THR A 490 8.36 -3.66 -3.68
N GLN A 491 7.39 -4.56 -3.53
CA GLN A 491 5.99 -4.13 -3.50
C GLN A 491 5.71 -3.31 -2.23
N PRO A 492 4.83 -2.29 -2.29
CA PRO A 492 4.43 -1.54 -1.10
C PRO A 492 3.74 -2.46 -0.09
N VAL A 493 4.20 -2.42 1.16
CA VAL A 493 3.53 -3.06 2.29
C VAL A 493 3.02 -2.01 3.25
N ILE A 494 1.98 -2.32 4.00
CA ILE A 494 1.49 -1.41 5.05
C ILE A 494 2.57 -1.31 6.12
N ALA A 495 2.98 -0.09 6.43
CA ALA A 495 3.97 0.22 7.43
C ALA A 495 3.29 0.78 8.69
N LEU A 496 3.93 0.56 9.84
CA LEU A 496 3.48 1.11 11.12
C LEU A 496 3.53 2.64 11.13
N HIS A 497 4.64 3.19 10.62
CA HIS A 497 5.02 4.60 10.64
C HIS A 497 5.88 4.91 9.41
N GLU A 498 6.12 6.20 9.14
CA GLU A 498 7.00 6.62 8.04
C GLU A 498 8.49 6.27 8.29
N ASP A 499 8.95 6.24 9.54
CA ASP A 499 10.33 5.95 9.95
C ASP A 499 10.69 4.46 10.02
N PHE A 500 9.79 3.58 9.52
CA PHE A 500 9.90 2.13 9.63
C PHE A 500 11.31 1.58 9.34
N ALA A 501 11.73 0.60 10.13
CA ALA A 501 13.04 -0.02 10.01
C ALA A 501 13.12 -0.91 8.75
N VAL A 502 14.30 -1.10 8.15
CA VAL A 502 14.43 -1.89 6.90
C VAL A 502 14.05 -3.36 7.12
N GLU A 503 14.21 -3.82 8.37
CA GLU A 503 13.86 -5.13 8.88
C GLU A 503 12.33 -5.38 8.86
N TRP A 504 11.51 -4.32 8.75
CA TRP A 504 10.07 -4.44 8.49
C TRP A 504 9.78 -5.05 7.11
N ILE A 505 10.64 -4.77 6.13
CA ILE A 505 10.51 -5.28 4.76
C ILE A 505 11.31 -6.56 4.59
N PHE A 506 12.59 -6.55 4.99
CA PHE A 506 13.46 -7.72 4.98
C PHE A 506 13.93 -8.04 6.40
N PRO A 507 13.17 -8.84 7.17
CA PRO A 507 13.61 -9.30 8.49
C PRO A 507 14.96 -10.02 8.40
N ASP A 508 15.78 -10.00 9.45
CA ASP A 508 17.09 -10.68 9.44
C ASP A 508 16.99 -12.19 9.10
N VAL A 509 15.91 -12.82 9.54
CA VAL A 509 15.58 -14.23 9.22
C VAL A 509 15.42 -14.47 7.72
N SER A 510 15.00 -13.46 6.94
CA SER A 510 14.90 -13.55 5.48
C SER A 510 16.28 -13.71 4.82
N ILE A 511 17.32 -13.10 5.38
CA ILE A 511 18.70 -13.21 4.89
C ILE A 511 19.21 -14.63 5.16
N GLY A 512 19.05 -15.12 6.40
CA GLY A 512 19.45 -16.47 6.79
C GLY A 512 18.71 -17.58 6.03
N ALA A 513 17.45 -17.33 5.62
CA ALA A 513 16.64 -18.23 4.81
C ALA A 513 16.91 -18.12 3.30
N GLY A 514 17.80 -17.24 2.85
CA GLY A 514 18.08 -17.02 1.42
C GLY A 514 16.94 -16.37 0.64
N LEU A 515 16.02 -15.68 1.33
CA LEU A 515 14.88 -14.97 0.74
C LEU A 515 15.21 -13.54 0.31
N PHE A 516 16.33 -12.99 0.79
CA PHE A 516 16.84 -11.71 0.30
C PHE A 516 17.27 -11.83 -1.18
N PRO A 517 16.90 -10.89 -2.07
CA PRO A 517 17.22 -10.97 -3.49
C PRO A 517 18.73 -11.06 -3.76
N ALA A 518 19.16 -12.15 -4.42
CA ALA A 518 20.56 -12.42 -4.66
C ALA A 518 21.21 -11.34 -5.54
N GLY A 519 22.45 -10.95 -5.22
CA GLY A 519 23.19 -9.94 -6.00
C GLY A 519 22.62 -8.51 -5.91
N CYS A 520 21.68 -8.25 -4.99
CA CYS A 520 21.12 -6.93 -4.76
C CYS A 520 21.75 -6.22 -3.55
N SER A 521 21.77 -4.89 -3.59
CA SER A 521 22.09 -4.04 -2.43
C SER A 521 21.01 -2.99 -2.22
N MET A 522 20.71 -2.67 -0.96
CA MET A 522 19.73 -1.62 -0.63
C MET A 522 20.33 -0.24 -0.91
N VAL A 523 19.61 0.58 -1.68
CA VAL A 523 20.04 1.94 -2.05
C VAL A 523 19.03 3.01 -1.67
N GLY A 524 17.78 2.65 -1.37
CA GLY A 524 16.76 3.61 -0.98
C GLY A 524 15.58 2.97 -0.27
N ARG A 525 14.72 3.82 0.25
CA ARG A 525 13.48 3.47 0.96
C ARG A 525 12.41 4.48 0.60
N TYR A 526 11.24 3.98 0.24
CA TYR A 526 10.08 4.83 -0.05
C TYR A 526 9.00 4.65 1.00
N ARG A 527 8.22 5.71 1.21
CA ARG A 527 7.04 5.71 2.07
C ARG A 527 5.93 6.55 1.45
N SER A 528 4.68 6.22 1.76
CA SER A 528 3.54 7.10 1.51
C SER A 528 3.14 7.81 2.79
N ARG A 529 2.51 8.97 2.63
CA ARG A 529 1.84 9.67 3.73
C ARG A 529 0.35 9.72 3.46
N GLN A 530 -0.43 9.60 4.53
CA GLN A 530 -1.87 9.81 4.48
C GLN A 530 -2.19 11.30 4.41
N SER A 531 -3.17 11.68 3.58
CA SER A 531 -3.72 13.03 3.62
C SER A 531 -4.41 13.27 4.97
N ARG A 532 -3.99 14.29 5.72
CA ARG A 532 -4.61 14.67 6.99
C ARG A 532 -4.39 16.13 7.33
N THR A 533 -5.11 16.60 8.34
CA THR A 533 -4.86 17.88 8.99
C THR A 533 -3.88 17.71 10.16
N VAL A 534 -3.15 18.76 10.52
CA VAL A 534 -2.09 18.71 11.54
C VAL A 534 -2.39 19.67 12.70
N PRO A 535 -1.88 19.42 13.93
CA PRO A 535 -2.13 20.29 15.07
C PRO A 535 -1.20 21.53 15.09
N VAL A 536 -1.01 22.19 13.93
CA VAL A 536 -0.11 23.33 13.76
C VAL A 536 -0.84 24.50 13.12
N ILE A 537 -0.58 25.72 13.59
CA ILE A 537 -1.09 26.95 12.99
C ILE A 537 -0.02 27.46 12.01
N LEU A 538 -0.25 27.27 10.71
CA LEU A 538 0.63 27.73 9.63
C LEU A 538 -0.18 28.47 8.56
N GLU A 539 0.48 29.34 7.81
CA GLU A 539 -0.11 29.88 6.58
C GLU A 539 -0.35 28.76 5.57
N GLU A 540 -1.38 28.91 4.72
CA GLU A 540 -1.84 27.83 3.81
C GLU A 540 -0.71 27.21 2.97
N LYS A 541 0.17 28.04 2.40
CA LYS A 541 1.31 27.55 1.61
C LYS A 541 2.31 26.73 2.44
N GLN A 542 2.65 27.20 3.65
CA GLN A 542 3.55 26.50 4.56
C GLN A 542 2.92 25.20 5.09
N ARG A 543 1.61 25.21 5.33
CA ARG A 543 0.84 24.04 5.73
C ARG A 543 0.88 22.96 4.64
N GLN A 544 0.60 23.33 3.39
CA GLN A 544 0.68 22.39 2.26
C GLN A 544 2.10 21.83 2.08
N LEU A 545 3.13 22.66 2.25
CA LEU A 545 4.51 22.21 2.20
C LEU A 545 4.86 21.24 3.33
N TYR A 546 4.46 21.55 4.57
CA TYR A 546 4.70 20.71 5.75
C TYR A 546 4.07 19.32 5.60
N LEU A 547 2.85 19.25 5.05
CA LEU A 547 2.17 18.00 4.76
C LEU A 547 2.87 17.16 3.69
N ASN A 548 3.69 17.77 2.83
CA ASN A 548 4.34 17.11 1.69
C ASN A 548 5.87 17.04 1.79
N MET A 549 6.47 17.33 2.95
CA MET A 549 7.91 17.19 3.20
C MET A 549 8.24 15.97 4.07
N LEU A 550 9.47 15.42 3.98
CA LEU A 550 9.90 14.34 4.88
C LEU A 550 9.77 14.79 6.34
N SER A 551 9.22 13.92 7.19
CA SER A 551 9.08 14.23 8.62
C SER A 551 10.46 14.51 9.25
N VAL A 552 10.47 15.34 10.29
CA VAL A 552 11.69 15.65 11.05
C VAL A 552 12.34 14.37 11.58
N LYS A 553 11.52 13.41 12.03
CA LYS A 553 11.96 12.14 12.58
C LYS A 553 12.58 11.22 11.53
N VAL A 554 11.99 11.13 10.34
CA VAL A 554 12.58 10.39 9.21
C VAL A 554 13.96 10.94 8.87
N VAL A 555 14.08 12.27 8.73
CA VAL A 555 15.35 12.92 8.42
C VAL A 555 16.38 12.66 9.53
N TYR A 556 15.99 12.82 10.79
CA TYR A 556 16.85 12.59 11.94
C TYR A 556 17.35 11.14 12.03
N THR A 557 16.45 10.16 11.85
CA THR A 557 16.82 8.74 11.86
C THR A 557 17.70 8.38 10.67
N ALA A 558 17.58 9.06 9.52
CA ALA A 558 18.47 8.86 8.38
C ALA A 558 19.89 9.35 8.68
N PHE A 559 20.06 10.50 9.36
CA PHE A 559 21.37 10.99 9.80
C PHE A 559 22.05 10.09 10.85
N LYS A 560 21.29 9.49 11.77
CA LYS A 560 21.84 8.65 12.86
C LYS A 560 22.32 7.26 12.43
N ARG A 561 22.01 6.78 11.22
CA ARG A 561 22.26 5.39 10.80
C ARG A 561 23.72 5.01 10.54
N GLY A 562 24.66 5.96 10.53
CA GLY A 562 26.10 5.69 10.48
C GLY A 562 26.55 4.65 9.43
N GLY A 563 26.71 5.08 8.17
CA GLY A 563 27.47 4.31 7.16
C GLY A 563 26.70 3.80 5.93
N ARG A 564 25.36 3.89 5.88
CA ARG A 564 24.56 3.62 4.67
C ARG A 564 23.72 4.84 4.29
N TYR A 565 24.15 5.59 3.29
CA TYR A 565 23.38 6.70 2.71
C TYR A 565 22.29 6.14 1.80
N LEU A 566 21.12 5.87 2.37
CA LEU A 566 19.94 5.49 1.62
C LEU A 566 19.25 6.75 1.08
N ASP A 567 18.68 6.64 -0.12
CA ASP A 567 17.74 7.61 -0.63
C ASP A 567 16.39 7.46 0.08
N GLU A 568 15.94 8.52 0.74
CA GLU A 568 14.66 8.60 1.44
C GLU A 568 13.61 9.24 0.52
N TYR A 569 12.67 8.43 0.04
CA TYR A 569 11.55 8.88 -0.81
C TYR A 569 10.26 9.05 0.00
N LEU A 570 9.50 10.10 -0.30
CA LEU A 570 8.14 10.34 0.20
C LEU A 570 7.16 10.49 -0.96
N PHE A 571 6.04 9.77 -0.88
CA PHE A 571 4.85 9.99 -1.70
C PHE A 571 3.94 10.95 -0.93
N GLY A 572 3.96 12.22 -1.34
CA GLY A 572 3.15 13.28 -0.75
C GLY A 572 1.66 13.09 -1.08
N PRO A 573 0.76 13.44 -0.14
CA PRO A 573 -0.68 13.44 -0.36
C PRO A 573 -1.13 14.31 -1.55
N ASP A 574 -0.36 15.34 -1.92
CA ASP A 574 -0.66 16.24 -3.03
C ASP A 574 -0.27 15.71 -4.42
N GLY A 575 0.18 14.45 -4.51
CA GLY A 575 0.69 13.88 -5.76
C GLY A 575 2.22 13.91 -5.91
N SER A 576 2.93 14.67 -5.08
CA SER A 576 4.38 14.85 -5.19
C SER A 576 5.16 13.59 -4.82
N VAL A 577 6.33 13.44 -5.43
CA VAL A 577 7.36 12.48 -4.99
C VAL A 577 8.63 13.27 -4.77
N ILE A 578 9.14 13.26 -3.55
CA ILE A 578 10.44 13.85 -3.22
C ILE A 578 11.43 12.76 -2.84
N ARG A 579 12.70 13.02 -3.13
CA ARG A 579 13.84 12.17 -2.80
C ARG A 579 14.85 13.00 -2.02
N TYR A 580 15.30 12.47 -0.90
CA TYR A 580 16.36 13.08 -0.10
C TYR A 580 17.48 12.08 0.18
N ARG A 581 18.74 12.50 0.01
CA ARG A 581 19.91 11.78 0.52
C ARG A 581 20.63 12.67 1.51
N CYS A 582 20.75 12.19 2.75
CA CYS A 582 21.44 12.91 3.83
C CYS A 582 22.90 13.19 3.47
N GLY A 583 23.35 14.43 3.71
CA GLY A 583 24.77 14.78 3.76
C GLY A 583 25.37 14.52 5.14
N THR A 584 26.25 15.42 5.61
CA THR A 584 26.95 15.27 6.89
C THR A 584 26.15 15.91 8.03
N TRP A 585 25.84 15.13 9.08
CA TRP A 585 25.11 15.63 10.26
C TRP A 585 25.73 16.89 10.88
N ARG A 586 27.07 16.95 10.95
CA ARG A 586 27.79 18.10 11.54
C ARG A 586 27.53 19.42 10.80
N GLN A 587 27.39 19.39 9.48
CA GLN A 587 27.10 20.59 8.67
C GLN A 587 25.63 21.00 8.83
N PHE A 588 24.72 20.03 8.74
CA PHE A 588 23.30 20.24 8.95
C PHE A 588 22.99 20.84 10.34
N HIS A 589 23.61 20.29 11.39
CA HIS A 589 23.46 20.80 12.75
C HIS A 589 23.92 22.26 12.90
N ALA A 590 25.04 22.64 12.26
CA ALA A 590 25.55 24.01 12.31
C ALA A 590 24.60 24.99 11.58
N ASP A 591 24.05 24.59 10.43
CA ASP A 591 23.09 25.41 9.68
C ASP A 591 21.77 25.60 10.45
N LEU A 592 21.27 24.54 11.10
CA LEU A 592 20.08 24.60 11.93
C LEU A 592 20.29 25.47 13.18
N ALA A 593 21.45 25.37 13.82
CA ALA A 593 21.82 26.26 14.93
C ALA A 593 21.81 27.74 14.49
N ASN A 594 22.30 28.03 13.29
CA ASN A 594 22.28 29.39 12.74
C ASN A 594 20.86 29.89 12.45
N ALA A 595 19.98 29.05 11.88
CA ALA A 595 18.57 29.40 11.67
C ALA A 595 17.83 29.71 12.98
N LEU A 596 18.31 29.14 14.10
CA LEU A 596 17.72 29.27 15.44
C LEU A 596 18.49 30.24 16.36
N ASN A 597 19.41 31.05 15.81
CA ASN A 597 20.32 31.93 16.59
C ASN A 597 19.65 32.97 17.50
N GLY A 598 18.33 33.16 17.41
CA GLY A 598 17.54 34.01 18.32
C GLY A 598 17.17 33.36 19.65
N PHE A 599 17.38 32.05 19.80
CA PHE A 599 17.09 31.28 21.02
C PHE A 599 18.40 31.01 21.78
N GLY A 600 18.38 31.14 23.11
CA GLY A 600 19.56 30.85 23.97
C GLY A 600 20.07 29.41 23.86
N ASN A 601 21.02 29.01 24.73
CA ASN A 601 21.74 27.72 24.70
C ASN A 601 20.96 26.55 24.05
N LEU A 602 21.32 26.24 22.81
CA LEU A 602 20.81 25.08 22.07
C LEU A 602 21.12 23.79 22.86
N PRO A 603 20.19 22.83 22.94
CA PRO A 603 20.48 21.51 23.49
C PRO A 603 21.66 20.86 22.76
N HIS A 604 22.51 20.13 23.49
CA HIS A 604 23.67 19.44 22.91
C HIS A 604 23.27 18.38 21.86
N ASP A 605 22.10 17.77 22.04
CA ASP A 605 21.45 16.91 21.06
C ASP A 605 20.16 17.61 20.57
N LEU A 606 20.21 18.16 19.34
CA LEU A 606 19.01 18.61 18.63
C LEU A 606 18.19 17.38 18.18
N ASP A 607 17.43 16.80 19.12
CA ASP A 607 16.59 15.64 18.83
C ASP A 607 15.37 15.99 17.95
N ALA A 608 14.78 14.96 17.35
CA ALA A 608 13.68 15.12 16.40
C ALA A 608 12.42 15.76 17.04
N GLU A 609 12.14 15.46 18.31
CA GLU A 609 10.97 15.99 19.01
C GLU A 609 11.12 17.48 19.29
N TRP A 610 12.32 17.91 19.67
CA TRP A 610 12.62 19.31 19.91
C TRP A 610 12.48 20.14 18.62
N ILE A 611 13.02 19.66 17.50
CA ILE A 611 12.90 20.34 16.20
C ILE A 611 11.44 20.39 15.74
N ARG A 612 10.71 19.26 15.84
CA ARG A 612 9.28 19.19 15.50
C ARG A 612 8.47 20.21 16.33
N LYS A 613 8.77 20.30 17.62
CA LYS A 613 8.14 21.28 18.53
C LYS A 613 8.37 22.72 18.06
N ARG A 614 9.57 23.08 17.58
CA ARG A 614 9.84 24.43 17.05
C ARG A 614 9.04 24.75 15.79
N ILE A 615 8.88 23.80 14.88
CA ILE A 615 7.98 23.98 13.71
C ILE A 615 6.53 24.16 14.19
N HIS A 616 6.11 23.35 15.16
CA HIS A 616 4.77 23.39 15.73
C HIS A 616 4.47 24.72 16.46
N GLU A 617 5.48 25.32 17.08
CA GLU A 617 5.40 26.62 17.77
C GLU A 617 5.51 27.81 16.81
N GLY A 618 5.90 27.58 15.54
CA GLY A 618 6.12 28.63 14.54
C GLY A 618 7.51 29.29 14.62
N ASP A 619 8.39 28.79 15.50
CA ASP A 619 9.77 29.28 15.67
C ASP A 619 10.69 28.90 14.50
N LEU A 620 10.33 27.84 13.77
CA LEU A 620 11.06 27.37 12.58
C LEU A 620 10.06 27.15 11.44
N SER A 621 10.21 27.86 10.32
CA SER A 621 9.30 27.68 9.19
C SER A 621 9.60 26.38 8.42
N PRO A 622 8.60 25.72 7.83
CA PRO A 622 8.83 24.57 6.95
C PRO A 622 9.76 24.88 5.77
N VAL A 623 9.77 26.12 5.27
CA VAL A 623 10.65 26.55 4.18
C VAL A 623 12.11 26.58 4.63
N ASP A 624 12.40 27.21 5.78
CA ASP A 624 13.76 27.30 6.32
C ASP A 624 14.34 25.91 6.62
N TRP A 625 13.49 25.01 7.13
CA TRP A 625 13.85 23.61 7.34
C TRP A 625 14.27 22.92 6.03
N ILE A 626 13.49 23.07 4.97
CA ILE A 626 13.77 22.43 3.67
C ILE A 626 14.99 23.04 2.99
N ASP A 627 15.15 24.37 3.03
CA ASP A 627 16.34 25.04 2.50
C ASP A 627 17.60 24.56 3.23
N SER A 628 17.53 24.30 4.54
CA SER A 628 18.63 23.69 5.27
C SER A 628 18.94 22.26 4.81
N LEU A 629 17.91 21.45 4.53
CA LEU A 629 18.10 20.10 3.98
C LEU A 629 18.71 20.12 2.58
N ALA A 630 18.24 21.02 1.72
CA ALA A 630 18.76 21.22 0.36
C ALA A 630 20.25 21.60 0.38
N ARG A 631 20.66 22.52 1.27
CA ARG A 631 22.07 22.91 1.43
C ARG A 631 22.96 21.79 1.95
N ASN A 632 22.42 20.88 2.76
CA ASN A 632 23.18 19.85 3.49
C ASN A 632 22.89 18.42 3.01
N GLY A 633 22.45 18.25 1.77
CA GLY A 633 22.15 16.93 1.19
C GLY A 633 21.80 17.02 -0.28
N TYR A 634 21.23 15.93 -0.81
CA TYR A 634 20.69 15.89 -2.17
C TYR A 634 19.17 15.85 -2.09
N LEU A 635 18.50 16.96 -2.42
CA LEU A 635 17.03 17.06 -2.44
C LEU A 635 16.53 17.20 -3.89
N GLN A 636 15.64 16.30 -4.29
CA GLN A 636 15.09 16.27 -5.64
C GLN A 636 13.57 16.11 -5.60
N VAL A 637 12.86 16.93 -6.39
CA VAL A 637 11.46 16.72 -6.74
C VAL A 637 11.42 15.78 -7.95
N VAL A 638 10.97 14.54 -7.73
CA VAL A 638 10.82 13.51 -8.78
C VAL A 638 9.47 13.66 -9.49
N VAL A 639 8.41 13.95 -8.73
CA VAL A 639 7.09 14.31 -9.26
C VAL A 639 6.66 15.60 -8.60
N GLY A 640 6.27 16.57 -9.43
CA GLY A 640 5.89 17.90 -8.97
C GLY A 640 4.49 17.98 -8.39
N SER A 641 4.22 19.09 -7.70
CA SER A 641 2.91 19.48 -7.17
C SER A 641 2.82 20.99 -7.04
N PRO A 642 1.65 21.58 -6.70
CA PRO A 642 1.56 23.01 -6.41
C PRO A 642 2.49 23.48 -5.28
N ALA A 643 2.76 22.64 -4.27
CA ALA A 643 3.64 22.96 -3.16
C ALA A 643 5.13 22.85 -3.53
N TRP A 644 5.51 21.86 -4.35
CA TRP A 644 6.91 21.59 -4.71
C TRP A 644 7.34 22.17 -6.06
N GLY A 645 6.40 22.59 -6.91
CA GLY A 645 6.65 23.01 -8.29
C GLY A 645 6.99 21.83 -9.21
N ARG A 646 7.59 22.12 -10.38
CA ARG A 646 7.95 21.10 -11.40
C ARG A 646 9.12 20.21 -10.94
N PRO A 647 9.26 18.98 -11.47
CA PRO A 647 10.40 18.10 -11.20
C PRO A 647 11.76 18.78 -11.47
N ARG A 648 12.64 18.79 -10.46
CA ARG A 648 13.97 19.45 -10.48
C ARG A 648 14.80 19.07 -9.25
N MET A 649 16.09 19.39 -9.29
CA MET A 649 16.92 19.50 -8.09
C MET A 649 16.48 20.74 -7.28
N VAL A 650 16.43 20.62 -5.95
CA VAL A 650 16.04 21.73 -5.07
C VAL A 650 17.29 22.25 -4.36
N ASP A 651 17.68 23.48 -4.69
CA ASP A 651 18.72 24.23 -3.95
C ASP A 651 18.07 25.22 -2.96
N ARG A 652 16.95 25.84 -3.35
CA ARG A 652 16.12 26.74 -2.52
C ARG A 652 14.66 26.67 -2.97
N LEU A 653 13.70 26.75 -2.04
CA LEU A 653 12.28 26.61 -2.37
C LEU A 653 11.67 27.82 -3.10
N ASP A 654 12.22 29.02 -2.90
CA ASP A 654 11.76 30.28 -3.52
C ASP A 654 12.61 30.73 -4.72
N VAL A 655 12.52 30.01 -5.83
CA VAL A 655 12.86 30.57 -7.15
C VAL A 655 11.61 30.50 -8.00
N ALA A 656 11.08 31.69 -8.28
CA ALA A 656 9.95 31.94 -9.15
C ALA A 656 9.93 31.00 -10.35
N LEU A 657 8.72 30.53 -10.65
CA LEU A 657 8.34 29.89 -11.90
C LEU A 657 9.18 30.43 -13.04
N VAL A 658 9.97 29.55 -13.66
CA VAL A 658 10.73 29.81 -14.89
C VAL A 658 9.87 30.70 -15.79
N GLU A 659 10.32 31.95 -15.98
CA GLU A 659 9.77 32.84 -17.00
C GLU A 659 9.68 32.06 -18.32
N PRO A 660 8.64 32.26 -19.14
CA PRO A 660 8.61 31.63 -20.45
C PRO A 660 9.87 32.04 -21.19
N GLY A 661 10.82 31.10 -21.29
CA GLY A 661 12.01 31.30 -22.10
C GLY A 661 11.55 31.71 -23.49
N THR A 662 12.35 32.53 -24.16
CA THR A 662 12.20 32.96 -25.56
C THR A 662 12.17 31.81 -26.58
N HIS A 663 12.04 30.56 -26.13
CA HIS A 663 11.97 29.35 -26.91
C HIS A 663 10.52 29.01 -27.27
N SER A 664 10.31 28.51 -28.48
CA SER A 664 8.99 28.10 -28.98
C SER A 664 8.37 26.91 -28.24
N TYR A 665 9.13 26.21 -27.39
CA TYR A 665 8.68 25.04 -26.62
C TYR A 665 9.42 24.92 -25.27
N ALA A 666 8.82 24.19 -24.32
CA ALA A 666 9.45 23.96 -23.02
C ALA A 666 10.54 22.87 -23.10
N LYS A 667 11.73 23.15 -22.55
CA LYS A 667 12.85 22.19 -22.45
C LYS A 667 12.72 21.33 -21.18
N ALA A 668 13.34 20.16 -21.20
CA ALA A 668 13.38 19.23 -20.08
C ALA A 668 14.27 19.79 -18.95
N SER A 669 13.70 19.92 -17.74
CA SER A 669 14.41 20.34 -16.52
C SER A 669 14.95 19.17 -15.69
N SER A 670 14.54 17.94 -16.03
CA SER A 670 14.90 16.71 -15.33
C SER A 670 14.77 15.52 -16.27
N GLU A 671 15.33 14.37 -15.89
CA GLU A 671 15.22 13.15 -16.69
C GLU A 671 13.74 12.78 -16.95
N PRO A 672 13.42 12.27 -18.14
CA PRO A 672 12.09 11.78 -18.43
C PRO A 672 11.80 10.52 -17.61
N ARG A 673 10.52 10.19 -17.46
CA ARG A 673 10.14 8.87 -16.95
C ARG A 673 10.49 7.80 -17.98
N TYR A 674 11.05 6.69 -17.51
CA TYR A 674 11.40 5.55 -18.33
C TYR A 674 10.45 4.37 -18.11
N SER A 675 10.31 3.53 -19.13
CA SER A 675 9.67 2.23 -19.01
C SER A 675 10.59 1.22 -18.30
N PRO A 676 10.08 0.03 -17.92
CA PRO A 676 10.93 -1.07 -17.49
C PRO A 676 11.96 -1.47 -18.55
N MET A 677 12.93 -2.28 -18.15
CA MET A 677 13.90 -2.87 -19.07
C MET A 677 13.28 -4.07 -19.81
N PHE A 678 13.55 -4.18 -21.10
CA PHE A 678 13.07 -5.23 -22.00
C PHE A 678 14.24 -5.90 -22.72
N ALA A 679 14.09 -7.18 -23.04
CA ALA A 679 15.03 -7.92 -23.88
C ALA A 679 14.81 -7.69 -25.39
N GLN A 680 13.63 -7.19 -25.77
CA GLN A 680 13.22 -6.92 -27.15
C GLN A 680 12.86 -5.44 -27.33
N GLU A 681 13.34 -4.82 -28.40
CA GLU A 681 13.01 -3.43 -28.73
C GLU A 681 11.50 -3.23 -28.93
N SER A 682 10.85 -4.15 -29.65
CA SER A 682 9.41 -4.10 -29.92
C SER A 682 8.56 -4.17 -28.65
N ALA A 683 9.07 -4.79 -27.57
CA ALA A 683 8.39 -4.82 -26.28
C ALA A 683 8.43 -3.45 -25.57
N ALA A 684 9.56 -2.74 -25.64
CA ALA A 684 9.63 -1.36 -25.16
C ALA A 684 8.70 -0.42 -25.96
N ALA A 685 8.59 -0.63 -27.27
CA ALA A 685 7.64 0.11 -28.12
C ALA A 685 6.18 -0.16 -27.74
N ARG A 686 5.81 -1.44 -27.50
CA ARG A 686 4.46 -1.81 -27.03
C ARG A 686 4.15 -1.16 -25.69
N PHE A 687 5.10 -1.16 -24.76
CA PHE A 687 4.91 -0.49 -23.48
C PHE A 687 4.66 1.01 -23.65
N ALA A 688 5.49 1.70 -24.44
CA ALA A 688 5.29 3.13 -24.73
C ALA A 688 3.92 3.42 -25.38
N HIS A 689 3.48 2.54 -26.28
CA HIS A 689 2.17 2.61 -26.91
C HIS A 689 1.02 2.50 -25.89
N GLU A 690 1.13 1.59 -24.93
CA GLU A 690 0.15 1.42 -23.84
C GLU A 690 0.13 2.61 -22.88
N GLN A 691 1.26 3.29 -22.69
CA GLN A 691 1.38 4.49 -21.87
C GLN A 691 0.97 5.79 -22.57
N ALA A 692 0.46 5.74 -23.81
CA ALA A 692 0.03 6.93 -24.55
C ALA A 692 -1.23 7.61 -23.97
N GLY A 693 -1.94 6.95 -23.04
CA GLY A 693 -3.03 7.55 -22.25
C GLY A 693 -4.22 8.02 -23.08
N GLU A 694 -4.82 9.15 -22.67
CA GLU A 694 -6.01 9.76 -23.30
C GLU A 694 -5.75 10.35 -24.70
N ARG A 695 -4.47 10.51 -25.08
CA ARG A 695 -4.04 11.04 -26.39
C ARG A 695 -4.60 12.43 -26.72
N ALA A 696 -4.72 13.32 -25.74
CA ALA A 696 -5.25 14.69 -25.94
C ALA A 696 -4.40 15.55 -26.90
N ALA A 697 -3.11 15.25 -27.06
CA ALA A 697 -2.19 15.95 -27.96
C ALA A 697 -1.20 14.95 -28.58
N PRO A 698 -0.59 15.26 -29.74
CA PRO A 698 0.41 14.38 -30.31
C PRO A 698 1.63 14.31 -29.40
N GLY A 699 2.11 13.09 -29.18
CA GLY A 699 3.25 12.79 -28.32
C GLY A 699 4.39 12.13 -29.09
N PHE A 700 5.58 12.12 -28.49
CA PHE A 700 6.72 11.37 -29.02
C PHE A 700 7.67 10.93 -27.91
N GLY A 701 8.62 10.06 -28.27
CA GLY A 701 9.74 9.73 -27.41
C GLY A 701 10.74 8.82 -28.11
N PHE A 702 11.66 8.27 -27.32
CA PHE A 702 12.79 7.49 -27.80
C PHE A 702 12.85 6.13 -27.13
N ILE A 703 13.25 5.11 -27.90
CA ILE A 703 13.65 3.81 -27.36
C ILE A 703 15.17 3.79 -27.29
N LEU A 704 15.70 3.51 -26.12
CA LEU A 704 17.12 3.51 -25.79
C LEU A 704 17.63 2.07 -25.68
N HIS A 705 18.84 1.84 -26.18
CA HIS A 705 19.53 0.55 -26.15
C HIS A 705 20.79 0.65 -25.30
N ASN A 706 20.98 -0.33 -24.42
CA ASN A 706 22.22 -0.53 -23.66
C ASN A 706 23.04 -1.64 -24.33
N GLU A 707 24.10 -1.28 -25.05
CA GLU A 707 24.92 -2.25 -25.80
C GLU A 707 25.61 -3.28 -24.89
N ARG A 708 26.01 -2.88 -23.67
CA ARG A 708 26.68 -3.75 -22.71
C ARG A 708 25.75 -4.85 -22.19
N LEU A 709 24.49 -4.51 -21.92
CA LEU A 709 23.50 -5.43 -21.37
C LEU A 709 22.66 -6.13 -22.44
N GLY A 710 22.60 -5.59 -23.66
CA GLY A 710 21.72 -6.06 -24.74
C GLY A 710 20.25 -5.86 -24.41
N THR A 711 19.91 -4.74 -23.76
CA THR A 711 18.56 -4.46 -23.24
C THR A 711 18.05 -3.10 -23.70
N TYR A 712 16.72 -2.98 -23.76
CA TYR A 712 16.02 -1.81 -24.26
C TYR A 712 15.10 -1.23 -23.20
N HIS A 713 14.89 0.08 -23.22
CA HIS A 713 13.78 0.72 -22.53
C HIS A 713 13.35 1.94 -23.34
N SER A 714 12.25 2.57 -22.99
CA SER A 714 11.70 3.73 -23.68
C SER A 714 11.50 4.88 -22.71
N THR A 715 11.58 6.11 -23.20
CA THR A 715 10.96 7.24 -22.50
C THR A 715 9.44 7.06 -22.48
N LEU A 716 8.74 7.74 -21.58
CA LEU A 716 7.29 7.91 -21.70
C LEU A 716 6.96 9.03 -22.71
N PRO A 717 5.79 8.97 -23.39
CA PRO A 717 5.43 9.97 -24.40
C PRO A 717 5.38 11.39 -23.82
N VAL A 718 6.05 12.34 -24.46
CA VAL A 718 5.94 13.77 -24.15
C VAL A 718 5.25 14.52 -25.29
N ALA A 719 4.49 15.57 -24.97
CA ALA A 719 3.83 16.39 -25.98
C ALA A 719 4.85 17.07 -26.90
N VAL A 720 4.58 17.07 -28.21
CA VAL A 720 5.50 17.59 -29.24
C VAL A 720 5.76 19.10 -29.09
N GLN A 721 4.74 19.93 -28.85
CA GLN A 721 4.86 21.40 -28.68
C GLN A 721 5.73 22.09 -29.75
N ASP A 722 5.57 21.80 -31.04
CA ASP A 722 6.40 22.37 -32.12
C ASP A 722 7.93 22.23 -31.95
N SER A 723 8.37 21.30 -31.09
CA SER A 723 9.79 21.10 -30.76
C SER A 723 10.62 20.46 -31.88
N ALA A 724 10.01 20.13 -33.03
CA ALA A 724 10.63 19.33 -34.09
C ALA A 724 11.29 18.04 -33.54
N LEU A 725 10.66 17.44 -32.52
CA LEU A 725 11.09 16.21 -31.85
C LEU A 725 12.50 16.33 -31.22
N ALA A 726 12.83 17.51 -30.68
CA ALA A 726 14.15 17.81 -30.14
C ALA A 726 14.54 16.93 -28.94
N TYR A 727 15.85 16.69 -28.78
CA TYR A 727 16.37 15.93 -27.65
C TYR A 727 16.21 16.69 -26.33
N ASP A 728 16.44 18.00 -26.33
CA ASP A 728 16.32 18.86 -25.14
C ASP A 728 14.86 19.09 -24.69
N ARG A 729 13.89 18.60 -25.47
CA ARG A 729 12.48 18.47 -25.05
C ARG A 729 12.25 17.25 -24.16
N VAL A 730 13.04 16.18 -24.32
CA VAL A 730 12.89 14.91 -23.61
C VAL A 730 13.95 14.75 -22.52
N PHE A 731 15.19 15.09 -22.83
CA PHE A 731 16.35 14.90 -21.97
C PHE A 731 16.92 16.25 -21.50
N PRO A 732 17.35 16.38 -20.24
CA PRO A 732 18.05 17.56 -19.75
C PRO A 732 19.24 17.92 -20.64
N GLU A 733 19.33 19.19 -21.04
CA GLU A 733 20.40 19.69 -21.92
C GLU A 733 20.52 18.96 -23.28
N GLY A 734 19.54 18.12 -23.64
CA GLY A 734 19.59 17.26 -24.82
C GLY A 734 20.57 16.09 -24.72
N GLN A 735 21.07 15.77 -23.51
CA GLN A 735 22.05 14.70 -23.29
C GLN A 735 21.37 13.37 -22.97
N LEU A 736 21.78 12.30 -23.66
CA LEU A 736 21.28 10.95 -23.39
C LEU A 736 21.84 10.42 -22.07
N PRO A 737 21.11 9.51 -21.39
CA PRO A 737 21.62 8.81 -20.21
C PRO A 737 22.93 8.08 -20.50
N SER A 738 23.85 8.12 -19.54
CA SER A 738 25.17 7.49 -19.68
C SER A 738 25.05 6.00 -19.98
N GLY A 739 25.77 5.53 -21.01
CA GLY A 739 25.77 4.12 -21.42
C GLY A 739 24.58 3.70 -22.29
N TYR A 740 23.80 4.65 -22.81
CA TYR A 740 22.68 4.39 -23.71
C TYR A 740 22.80 5.12 -25.04
N ILE A 741 22.31 4.47 -26.09
CA ILE A 741 22.14 5.04 -27.43
C ILE A 741 20.67 4.99 -27.83
N VAL A 742 20.22 5.89 -28.71
CA VAL A 742 18.87 5.81 -29.27
C VAL A 742 18.81 4.66 -30.26
N SER A 743 17.95 3.67 -30.05
CA SER A 743 17.67 2.60 -31.01
C SER A 743 16.68 3.11 -32.07
N SER A 744 15.58 3.69 -31.61
CA SER A 744 14.45 4.09 -32.45
C SER A 744 13.66 5.27 -31.85
N VAL A 745 12.80 5.86 -32.68
CA VAL A 745 11.93 6.98 -32.31
C VAL A 745 10.48 6.53 -32.44
N TYR A 746 9.60 6.95 -31.54
CA TYR A 746 8.17 6.67 -31.67
C TYR A 746 7.33 7.95 -31.63
N LEU A 747 6.21 7.92 -32.35
CA LEU A 747 5.17 8.95 -32.34
C LEU A 747 3.87 8.38 -31.80
N CYS A 748 3.13 9.21 -31.08
CA CYS A 748 1.78 8.94 -30.58
C CYS A 748 0.81 9.94 -31.20
N ALA A 749 -0.18 9.44 -31.94
CA ALA A 749 -1.21 10.28 -32.53
C ALA A 749 -2.15 10.83 -31.45
N ALA A 750 -2.65 12.05 -31.66
CA ALA A 750 -3.73 12.61 -30.87
C ALA A 750 -5.07 11.97 -31.24
N ARG A 751 -5.97 11.83 -30.27
CA ARG A 751 -7.35 11.39 -30.49
C ARG A 751 -8.18 12.57 -30.98
N GLN A 752 -8.83 12.43 -32.12
CA GLN A 752 -9.77 13.44 -32.64
C GLN A 752 -11.21 13.10 -32.20
N GLU A 753 -12.03 14.13 -31.92
CA GLU A 753 -13.46 13.96 -31.66
C GLU A 753 -14.20 13.55 -32.95
N LYS A 754 -15.16 12.63 -32.82
CA LYS A 754 -15.87 11.98 -33.95
C LYS A 754 -16.65 12.94 -34.86
N ASP A 755 -16.82 14.21 -34.49
CA ASP A 755 -17.60 15.20 -35.24
C ASP A 755 -16.84 15.85 -36.40
N ALA A 756 -15.55 15.54 -36.60
CA ALA A 756 -14.81 15.93 -37.79
C ALA A 756 -15.01 14.88 -38.92
N GLY A 757 -16.08 15.05 -39.71
CA GLY A 757 -16.36 14.19 -40.86
C GLY A 757 -15.16 14.03 -41.82
N ASP A 758 -14.89 12.78 -42.23
CA ASP A 758 -14.03 12.35 -43.34
C ASP A 758 -12.49 12.52 -43.23
N ASP A 759 -11.88 12.88 -42.09
CA ASP A 759 -10.40 12.83 -41.97
C ASP A 759 -9.88 11.42 -41.63
N GLU A 760 -9.74 10.58 -42.66
CA GLU A 760 -9.14 9.23 -42.53
C GLU A 760 -7.70 9.28 -41.97
N PHE A 761 -6.93 10.31 -42.29
CA PHE A 761 -5.56 10.46 -41.78
C PHE A 761 -5.60 10.77 -40.29
N GLY A 762 -6.35 11.77 -39.86
CA GLY A 762 -6.50 12.13 -38.45
C GLY A 762 -7.09 11.02 -37.56
N SER A 763 -7.88 10.13 -38.15
CA SER A 763 -8.54 9.02 -37.45
C SER A 763 -7.69 7.76 -37.33
N PHE A 764 -6.85 7.45 -38.33
CA PHE A 764 -6.17 6.15 -38.42
C PHE A 764 -4.63 6.21 -38.56
N PHE A 765 -4.04 7.37 -38.90
CA PHE A 765 -2.60 7.48 -39.13
C PHE A 765 -2.03 8.88 -38.85
N PHE A 766 -0.81 9.17 -39.29
CA PHE A 766 -0.13 10.46 -39.08
C PHE A 766 -0.13 11.29 -40.37
N SER A 767 -0.14 12.62 -40.24
CA SER A 767 -0.02 13.51 -41.40
C SER A 767 1.35 13.37 -42.09
N PRO A 768 1.46 13.62 -43.41
CA PRO A 768 2.76 13.57 -44.09
C PRO A 768 3.83 14.47 -43.47
N MET A 769 3.43 15.60 -42.87
CA MET A 769 4.32 16.50 -42.12
C MET A 769 4.91 15.85 -40.87
N ALA A 770 4.07 15.17 -40.07
CA ALA A 770 4.54 14.48 -38.87
C ALA A 770 5.50 13.33 -39.25
N VAL A 771 5.19 12.59 -40.32
CA VAL A 771 6.06 11.52 -40.85
C VAL A 771 7.40 12.09 -41.33
N HIS A 772 7.40 13.23 -42.02
CA HIS A 772 8.63 13.93 -42.41
C HIS A 772 9.49 14.30 -41.19
N GLN A 773 8.90 14.90 -40.16
CA GLN A 773 9.62 15.32 -38.95
C GLN A 773 10.28 14.13 -38.24
N VAL A 774 9.58 13.01 -38.09
CA VAL A 774 10.16 11.82 -37.46
C VAL A 774 11.21 11.14 -38.33
N LEU A 775 11.05 11.12 -39.65
CA LEU A 775 12.08 10.62 -40.56
C LEU A 775 13.35 11.46 -40.50
N ALA A 776 13.21 12.79 -40.43
CA ALA A 776 14.34 13.69 -40.25
C ALA A 776 15.07 13.40 -38.92
N ARG A 777 14.33 13.11 -37.84
CA ARG A 777 14.90 12.76 -36.52
C ARG A 777 15.53 11.36 -36.49
N ALA A 778 14.97 10.40 -37.21
CA ALA A 778 15.45 9.02 -37.26
C ALA A 778 16.69 8.84 -38.16
N ARG A 779 17.04 9.85 -38.96
CA ARG A 779 18.18 9.79 -39.89
C ARG A 779 19.51 9.70 -39.14
N ILE A 780 20.33 8.74 -39.53
CA ILE A 780 21.75 8.61 -39.19
C ILE A 780 22.52 8.76 -40.51
N SER A 781 23.72 9.35 -40.53
CA SER A 781 24.61 9.50 -41.71
C SER A 781 23.99 9.11 -43.08
N ASN A 782 23.97 7.81 -43.42
CA ASN A 782 23.41 7.25 -44.66
C ASN A 782 22.22 6.27 -44.48
N ASP A 783 21.64 6.16 -43.28
CA ASP A 783 20.57 5.19 -42.96
C ASP A 783 19.51 5.79 -42.02
N TYR A 784 18.48 5.01 -41.68
CA TYR A 784 17.39 5.42 -40.80
C TYR A 784 17.18 4.43 -39.66
N ARG A 785 17.00 4.96 -38.46
CA ARG A 785 16.51 4.18 -37.32
C ARG A 785 15.07 3.70 -37.58
N PRO A 786 14.67 2.55 -37.01
CA PRO A 786 13.26 2.16 -37.00
C PRO A 786 12.39 3.24 -36.36
N ILE A 787 11.17 3.36 -36.85
CA ILE A 787 10.18 4.32 -36.35
C ILE A 787 8.93 3.55 -35.93
N TYR A 788 8.42 3.85 -34.73
CA TYR A 788 7.15 3.27 -34.27
C TYR A 788 6.02 4.31 -34.31
N PHE A 789 4.90 3.92 -34.89
CA PHE A 789 3.70 4.74 -35.02
C PHE A 789 2.60 4.15 -34.13
N SER A 790 2.30 4.85 -33.04
CA SER A 790 1.20 4.55 -32.13
C SER A 790 -0.03 5.34 -32.60
N CYS A 791 -0.87 4.71 -33.42
CA CYS A 791 -2.03 5.33 -34.07
C CYS A 791 -3.17 5.65 -33.09
N ALA A 792 -4.05 6.56 -33.50
CA ALA A 792 -5.17 7.04 -32.69
C ALA A 792 -6.25 5.96 -32.47
N ASP A 793 -6.36 5.02 -33.40
CA ASP A 793 -7.27 3.87 -33.37
C ASP A 793 -6.74 2.67 -32.56
N GLY A 794 -5.57 2.82 -31.92
CA GLY A 794 -4.97 1.79 -31.07
C GLY A 794 -4.01 0.84 -31.79
N ALA A 795 -3.73 1.03 -33.08
CA ALA A 795 -2.69 0.23 -33.75
C ALA A 795 -1.26 0.67 -33.35
N LEU A 796 -0.32 -0.27 -33.40
CA LEU A 796 1.12 -0.02 -33.29
C LEU A 796 1.82 -0.57 -34.52
N LEU A 797 2.48 0.31 -35.28
CA LEU A 797 3.21 -0.04 -36.49
C LEU A 797 4.69 0.25 -36.32
N GLN A 798 5.54 -0.55 -36.96
CA GLN A 798 6.97 -0.36 -37.10
C GLN A 798 7.30 -0.10 -38.56
N PHE A 799 7.99 1.00 -38.83
CA PHE A 799 8.49 1.36 -40.14
C PHE A 799 10.02 1.36 -40.16
N GLU A 800 10.58 0.72 -41.18
CA GLU A 800 12.01 0.67 -41.43
C GLU A 800 12.28 1.07 -42.87
N LYS A 801 13.10 2.09 -43.10
CA LYS A 801 13.43 2.57 -44.45
C LYS A 801 14.51 1.70 -45.10
N VAL A 802 14.21 0.42 -45.26
CA VAL A 802 15.07 -0.59 -45.91
C VAL A 802 14.38 -1.05 -47.20
N TYR A 803 15.05 -0.89 -48.34
CA TYR A 803 14.56 -1.43 -49.62
C TYR A 803 14.96 -2.90 -49.73
N TYR A 804 14.01 -3.81 -49.48
CA TYR A 804 14.24 -5.25 -49.55
C TYR A 804 13.02 -5.97 -50.10
N THR A 805 13.23 -6.91 -51.02
CA THR A 805 12.21 -7.89 -51.41
C THR A 805 12.34 -9.08 -50.46
N PRO A 806 11.29 -9.44 -49.69
CA PRO A 806 11.35 -10.53 -48.72
C PRO A 806 11.90 -11.84 -49.34
N GLY A 807 13.10 -12.29 -48.93
CA GLY A 807 13.72 -13.55 -49.37
C GLY A 807 14.94 -13.44 -50.32
N VAL A 808 15.36 -12.24 -50.74
CA VAL A 808 16.51 -12.04 -51.66
C VAL A 808 17.49 -11.03 -51.09
N PRO A 809 18.77 -11.37 -50.78
CA PRO A 809 19.76 -10.44 -50.21
C PRO A 809 19.84 -9.11 -50.98
N PRO A 810 19.98 -7.96 -50.30
CA PRO A 810 20.03 -6.67 -50.97
C PRO A 810 21.28 -6.58 -51.84
N ASP A 811 21.09 -6.34 -53.14
CA ASP A 811 22.17 -6.03 -54.08
C ASP A 811 22.58 -4.55 -53.98
N ALA A 812 23.75 -4.21 -54.55
CA ALA A 812 24.27 -2.84 -54.53
C ALA A 812 23.31 -1.83 -55.23
N ALA A 813 22.46 -2.30 -56.13
CA ALA A 813 21.42 -1.50 -56.80
C ALA A 813 20.26 -1.14 -55.85
N SER A 814 19.82 -2.07 -55.01
CA SER A 814 18.77 -1.84 -53.99
C SER A 814 19.20 -0.82 -52.93
N GLN A 815 20.47 -0.83 -52.54
CA GLN A 815 21.04 0.16 -51.61
C GLN A 815 21.10 1.56 -52.24
N SER A 816 21.45 1.64 -53.53
CA SER A 816 21.49 2.89 -54.29
C SER A 816 20.08 3.49 -54.52
N ALA A 817 19.06 2.63 -54.72
CA ALA A 817 17.66 3.05 -54.88
C ALA A 817 17.03 3.57 -53.57
N SER A 818 17.37 3.00 -52.40
CA SER A 818 16.93 3.51 -51.10
C SER A 818 17.42 4.94 -50.83
N ALA A 819 18.68 5.23 -51.22
CA ALA A 819 19.28 6.56 -51.11
C ALA A 819 18.63 7.61 -52.03
N GLN A 820 17.97 7.18 -53.12
CA GLN A 820 17.29 8.06 -54.10
C GLN A 820 15.78 8.25 -53.81
N SER A 821 15.22 7.59 -52.79
CA SER A 821 13.79 7.73 -52.47
C SER A 821 13.44 9.12 -51.93
N ALA A 822 12.64 9.88 -52.69
CA ALA A 822 12.10 11.18 -52.30
C ALA A 822 11.06 11.11 -51.16
N PHE A 823 10.65 9.90 -50.75
CA PHE A 823 9.69 9.72 -49.65
C PHE A 823 10.24 10.25 -48.33
N GLY A 824 9.47 11.13 -47.71
CA GLY A 824 9.82 11.80 -46.46
C GLY A 824 10.68 13.05 -46.62
N SER A 825 10.88 13.58 -47.84
CA SER A 825 11.43 14.93 -48.03
C SER A 825 10.39 16.00 -47.66
N LEU A 826 10.85 17.20 -47.29
CA LEU A 826 9.96 18.32 -46.95
C LEU A 826 9.06 18.69 -48.15
N GLU A 827 9.64 18.74 -49.35
CA GLU A 827 8.91 19.05 -50.59
C GLU A 827 7.82 18.01 -50.90
N GLN A 828 8.17 16.72 -50.83
CA GLN A 828 7.21 15.65 -51.09
C GLN A 828 6.09 15.65 -50.05
N ALA A 829 6.43 15.84 -48.78
CA ALA A 829 5.44 15.83 -47.71
C ALA A 829 4.49 17.05 -47.82
N HIS A 830 4.97 18.22 -48.27
CA HIS A 830 4.11 19.37 -48.59
C HIS A 830 3.19 19.09 -49.78
N ALA A 831 3.70 18.46 -50.84
CA ALA A 831 2.90 18.07 -52.00
C ALA A 831 1.80 17.06 -51.59
N ASP A 832 2.14 16.08 -50.75
CA ASP A 832 1.20 15.07 -50.26
C ASP A 832 0.12 15.70 -49.39
N LEU A 833 0.51 16.55 -48.44
CA LEU A 833 -0.46 17.28 -47.60
C LEU A 833 -1.39 18.15 -48.44
N ARG A 834 -0.88 18.82 -49.48
CA ARG A 834 -1.69 19.62 -50.40
C ARG A 834 -2.69 18.73 -51.15
N ASN A 835 -2.27 17.59 -51.68
CA ASN A 835 -3.14 16.69 -52.44
C ASN A 835 -4.21 16.01 -51.55
N ILE A 836 -3.88 15.69 -50.30
CA ILE A 836 -4.84 15.20 -49.30
C ILE A 836 -5.92 16.27 -49.04
N ARG A 837 -5.52 17.53 -48.84
CA ARG A 837 -6.47 18.66 -48.69
C ARG A 837 -7.35 18.87 -49.91
N LEU A 838 -6.83 18.58 -51.11
CA LEU A 838 -7.58 18.64 -52.37
C LEU A 838 -8.41 17.37 -52.66
N ARG A 839 -8.41 16.37 -51.76
CA ARG A 839 -9.09 15.07 -51.89
C ARG A 839 -8.68 14.26 -53.14
N THR A 840 -7.49 14.50 -53.68
CA THR A 840 -6.95 13.77 -54.84
C THR A 840 -5.97 12.66 -54.45
N PHE A 841 -5.68 12.50 -53.17
CA PHE A 841 -4.72 11.55 -52.63
C PHE A 841 -5.21 10.98 -51.31
N THR A 842 -5.36 9.65 -51.25
CA THR A 842 -5.98 8.95 -50.11
C THR A 842 -4.95 8.41 -49.13
N LEU A 843 -5.40 7.93 -47.96
CA LEU A 843 -4.55 7.21 -47.02
C LEU A 843 -3.94 5.97 -47.66
N GLY A 844 -4.73 5.22 -48.44
CA GLY A 844 -4.24 4.07 -49.19
C GLY A 844 -3.06 4.43 -50.11
N ASP A 845 -3.18 5.50 -50.89
CA ASP A 845 -2.11 5.96 -51.80
C ASP A 845 -0.83 6.33 -51.04
N TYR A 846 -0.97 6.96 -49.87
CA TYR A 846 0.15 7.32 -49.01
C TYR A 846 0.85 6.09 -48.43
N ILE A 847 0.10 5.12 -47.89
CA ILE A 847 0.65 3.87 -47.36
C ILE A 847 1.32 3.04 -48.46
N GLN A 848 0.76 2.99 -49.67
CA GLN A 848 1.42 2.34 -50.81
C GLN A 848 2.77 2.99 -51.13
N ARG A 849 2.89 4.31 -51.00
CA ARG A 849 4.17 5.01 -51.17
C ARG A 849 5.14 4.70 -50.03
N MET A 850 4.64 4.62 -48.80
CA MET A 850 5.42 4.25 -47.62
C MET A 850 6.00 2.84 -47.75
N VAL A 851 5.18 1.86 -48.15
CA VAL A 851 5.60 0.46 -48.40
C VAL A 851 6.54 0.33 -49.61
N LYS A 852 6.47 1.24 -50.60
CA LYS A 852 7.48 1.32 -51.67
C LYS A 852 8.81 1.89 -51.18
N ALA A 853 8.80 2.72 -50.15
CA ALA A 853 9.99 3.37 -49.61
C ALA A 853 10.68 2.56 -48.50
N GLY A 854 9.99 1.60 -47.89
CA GLY A 854 10.52 0.77 -46.81
C GLY A 854 9.55 -0.33 -46.37
N ARG A 855 9.87 -0.99 -45.27
CA ARG A 855 9.08 -2.08 -44.67
C ARG A 855 8.17 -1.53 -43.57
N LEU A 856 6.89 -1.88 -43.62
CA LEU A 856 5.89 -1.52 -42.61
C LEU A 856 5.28 -2.80 -42.00
N GLU A 857 5.41 -2.95 -40.68
CA GLU A 857 4.92 -4.10 -39.90
C GLU A 857 3.90 -3.63 -38.84
N VAL A 858 2.74 -4.24 -38.78
CA VAL A 858 1.73 -4.02 -37.74
C VAL A 858 1.97 -4.98 -36.58
N LEU A 859 2.38 -4.43 -35.44
CA LEU A 859 2.70 -5.18 -34.21
C LEU A 859 1.46 -5.38 -33.31
N VAL A 860 0.63 -4.34 -33.21
CA VAL A 860 -0.67 -4.36 -32.53
C VAL A 860 -1.72 -3.95 -33.54
N SER A 861 -2.72 -4.80 -33.73
CA SER A 861 -3.81 -4.59 -34.68
C SER A 861 -4.90 -3.67 -34.12
N SER A 862 -5.64 -3.04 -35.02
CA SER A 862 -6.87 -2.28 -34.76
C SER A 862 -7.94 -2.66 -35.79
N ASP A 863 -9.10 -2.01 -35.75
CA ASP A 863 -10.14 -2.17 -36.78
C ASP A 863 -9.64 -1.82 -38.18
N CYS A 864 -8.70 -0.86 -38.31
CA CYS A 864 -8.13 -0.43 -39.58
C CYS A 864 -6.91 -1.27 -39.98
N TRP A 865 -6.07 -1.63 -39.01
CA TRP A 865 -4.77 -2.25 -39.22
C TRP A 865 -4.77 -3.71 -38.80
N ALA A 866 -4.67 -4.63 -39.76
CA ALA A 866 -4.50 -6.05 -39.46
C ALA A 866 -3.03 -6.41 -39.17
N LYS A 867 -2.82 -7.39 -38.28
CA LYS A 867 -1.48 -7.79 -37.80
C LYS A 867 -0.60 -8.32 -38.95
N GLY A 868 0.68 -7.96 -38.92
CA GLY A 868 1.68 -8.44 -39.88
C GLY A 868 2.25 -7.41 -40.84
N TYR A 869 2.96 -7.87 -41.87
CA TYR A 869 3.53 -6.98 -42.87
C TYR A 869 2.45 -6.39 -43.78
N VAL A 870 2.54 -5.09 -44.01
CA VAL A 870 1.61 -4.36 -44.87
C VAL A 870 1.93 -4.65 -46.34
N ALA A 871 0.95 -5.16 -47.07
CA ALA A 871 1.09 -5.51 -48.48
C ALA A 871 1.15 -4.26 -49.40
N ARG A 872 1.68 -4.44 -50.61
CA ARG A 872 1.83 -3.35 -51.61
C ARG A 872 0.50 -2.71 -52.04
N TYR A 873 -0.61 -3.42 -51.91
CA TYR A 873 -1.96 -2.95 -52.22
C TYR A 873 -2.83 -2.97 -50.96
N TRP A 874 -2.31 -2.40 -49.87
CA TRP A 874 -3.04 -2.32 -48.61
C TRP A 874 -4.34 -1.52 -48.76
N GLN A 875 -5.38 -2.01 -48.10
CA GLN A 875 -6.67 -1.34 -47.91
C GLN A 875 -7.04 -1.39 -46.43
N PRO A 876 -7.69 -0.35 -45.89
CA PRO A 876 -8.13 -0.34 -44.51
C PRO A 876 -9.11 -1.50 -44.24
N ARG A 877 -9.01 -2.11 -43.06
CA ARG A 877 -9.87 -3.22 -42.59
C ARG A 877 -9.76 -4.53 -43.40
N HIS A 878 -8.78 -4.63 -44.31
CA HIS A 878 -8.53 -5.87 -45.02
C HIS A 878 -7.93 -6.92 -44.07
N PRO A 879 -8.33 -8.21 -44.15
CA PRO A 879 -7.71 -9.26 -43.35
C PRO A 879 -6.19 -9.32 -43.58
N GLY A 880 -5.46 -9.44 -42.49
CA GLY A 880 -3.98 -9.46 -42.48
C GLY A 880 -3.41 -10.83 -42.82
N MET A 881 -2.14 -11.02 -42.52
CA MET A 881 -1.48 -12.32 -42.66
C MET A 881 -2.02 -13.34 -41.65
N SER A 882 -2.08 -14.61 -42.04
CA SER A 882 -2.37 -15.68 -41.09
C SER A 882 -1.25 -15.83 -40.05
N GLU A 883 -1.56 -16.35 -38.86
CA GLU A 883 -0.55 -16.57 -37.82
C GLU A 883 0.59 -17.51 -38.29
N GLN A 884 0.28 -18.48 -39.14
CA GLN A 884 1.26 -19.41 -39.68
C GLN A 884 2.21 -18.72 -40.67
N GLU A 885 1.70 -17.83 -41.51
CA GLU A 885 2.53 -17.01 -42.39
C GLU A 885 3.42 -16.09 -41.57
N LEU A 886 2.87 -15.38 -40.59
CA LEU A 886 3.64 -14.51 -39.70
C LEU A 886 4.78 -15.25 -39.02
N TRP A 887 4.49 -16.44 -38.49
CA TRP A 887 5.49 -17.28 -37.85
C TRP A 887 6.60 -17.73 -38.79
N SER A 888 6.28 -18.03 -40.06
CA SER A 888 7.29 -18.43 -41.05
C SER A 888 8.32 -17.32 -41.35
N TRP A 889 7.91 -16.06 -41.18
CA TRP A 889 8.79 -14.91 -41.37
C TRP A 889 9.55 -14.52 -40.11
N LYS A 890 8.85 -14.52 -38.97
CA LYS A 890 9.36 -14.03 -37.69
C LYS A 890 8.91 -14.97 -36.58
N PRO A 891 9.61 -16.10 -36.36
CA PRO A 891 9.28 -17.07 -35.31
C PRO A 891 9.71 -16.56 -33.92
N GLU A 892 9.35 -15.31 -33.59
CA GLU A 892 9.68 -14.66 -32.32
C GLU A 892 8.41 -14.51 -31.49
N LEU A 893 8.50 -14.91 -30.22
CA LEU A 893 7.43 -14.68 -29.26
C LEU A 893 7.65 -13.34 -28.56
N PRO A 894 6.61 -12.50 -28.44
CA PRO A 894 6.65 -11.30 -27.61
C PRO A 894 7.05 -11.63 -26.17
N MET A 895 8.06 -10.92 -25.65
CA MET A 895 8.51 -11.03 -24.27
C MET A 895 8.04 -9.81 -23.45
N GLY A 896 7.62 -10.05 -22.21
CA GLY A 896 7.36 -9.00 -21.22
C GLY A 896 8.64 -8.34 -20.70
N PRO A 897 8.53 -7.47 -19.68
CA PRO A 897 9.68 -6.79 -19.08
C PRO A 897 10.56 -7.77 -18.29
N ILE A 898 11.80 -7.36 -18.05
CA ILE A 898 12.79 -8.11 -17.28
C ILE A 898 12.48 -7.98 -15.78
N PHE A 899 12.34 -9.11 -15.11
CA PHE A 899 12.21 -9.23 -13.66
C PHE A 899 13.46 -9.84 -13.04
N HIS A 900 13.64 -9.60 -11.73
CA HIS A 900 14.72 -10.23 -10.94
C HIS A 900 14.41 -11.66 -10.52
N HIS A 901 13.13 -12.05 -10.48
CA HIS A 901 12.70 -13.39 -10.08
C HIS A 901 11.60 -13.93 -11.02
N PRO A 902 11.60 -15.22 -11.37
CA PRO A 902 10.59 -15.80 -12.28
C PRO A 902 9.17 -15.71 -11.74
N ASP A 903 8.96 -15.79 -10.42
CA ASP A 903 7.64 -15.63 -9.79
C ASP A 903 7.03 -14.24 -10.03
N ASP A 904 7.84 -13.17 -10.09
CA ASP A 904 7.35 -11.83 -10.44
C ASP A 904 6.95 -11.76 -11.92
N ALA A 905 7.72 -12.40 -12.81
CA ALA A 905 7.41 -12.51 -14.22
C ALA A 905 6.10 -13.28 -14.46
N ALA A 906 5.89 -14.41 -13.78
CA ALA A 906 4.64 -15.17 -13.83
C ALA A 906 3.45 -14.35 -13.30
N SER A 907 3.64 -13.62 -12.20
CA SER A 907 2.61 -12.72 -11.65
C SER A 907 2.26 -11.59 -12.63
N TYR A 908 3.24 -11.06 -13.37
CA TYR A 908 3.01 -10.09 -14.42
C TYR A 908 2.21 -10.68 -15.58
N ILE A 909 2.55 -11.88 -16.05
CA ILE A 909 1.82 -12.56 -17.14
C ILE A 909 0.37 -12.87 -16.76
N GLN A 910 0.11 -13.28 -15.52
CA GLN A 910 -1.26 -13.47 -15.04
C GLN A 910 -2.06 -12.16 -15.13
N ARG A 911 -1.51 -11.04 -14.65
CA ARG A 911 -2.17 -9.72 -14.76
C ARG A 911 -2.37 -9.31 -16.21
N ARG A 912 -1.39 -9.62 -17.08
CA ARG A 912 -1.44 -9.33 -18.51
C ARG A 912 -2.54 -10.09 -19.23
N ALA A 913 -2.79 -11.34 -18.85
CA ALA A 913 -3.90 -12.15 -19.35
C ALA A 913 -5.28 -11.67 -18.84
N GLY A 914 -5.34 -10.68 -17.94
CA GLY A 914 -6.59 -10.13 -17.41
C GLY A 914 -7.23 -10.99 -16.32
N SER A 915 -8.42 -10.59 -15.87
CA SER A 915 -9.13 -11.25 -14.78
C SER A 915 -9.80 -12.54 -15.26
N ALA A 916 -9.57 -13.60 -14.50
CA ALA A 916 -10.12 -14.92 -14.77
C ALA A 916 -11.66 -14.98 -14.66
N TYR A 917 -12.27 -14.07 -13.86
CA TYR A 917 -13.74 -13.96 -13.74
C TYR A 917 -14.43 -13.46 -15.02
N THR A 918 -13.67 -12.87 -15.95
CA THR A 918 -14.18 -12.25 -17.18
C THR A 918 -13.69 -12.95 -18.45
N GLN A 919 -12.74 -13.88 -18.35
CA GLN A 919 -12.05 -14.50 -19.47
C GLN A 919 -12.67 -15.87 -19.80
N VAL A 920 -13.17 -16.04 -21.03
CA VAL A 920 -13.57 -17.35 -21.57
C VAL A 920 -12.37 -18.04 -22.26
N THR A 921 -11.35 -17.26 -22.61
CA THR A 921 -10.15 -17.71 -23.31
C THR A 921 -9.15 -18.31 -22.33
N THR A 922 -8.59 -19.47 -22.68
CA THR A 922 -7.44 -20.05 -21.96
C THR A 922 -6.15 -19.66 -22.66
N TYR A 923 -5.05 -19.59 -21.91
CA TYR A 923 -3.77 -19.12 -22.46
C TYR A 923 -2.62 -20.04 -22.09
N GLU A 924 -1.65 -20.10 -22.99
CA GLU A 924 -0.35 -20.72 -22.77
C GLU A 924 0.75 -19.64 -22.73
N SER A 925 1.71 -19.82 -21.84
CA SER A 925 2.88 -18.96 -21.73
C SER A 925 4.08 -19.76 -21.19
N ALA A 926 5.22 -19.10 -21.08
CA ALA A 926 6.41 -19.64 -20.45
C ALA A 926 7.24 -18.51 -19.85
N ILE A 927 8.16 -18.89 -18.95
CA ILE A 927 9.21 -18.01 -18.46
C ILE A 927 10.50 -18.36 -19.17
N VAL A 928 11.13 -17.35 -19.77
CA VAL A 928 12.49 -17.44 -20.28
C VAL A 928 13.45 -16.76 -19.32
N ALA A 929 14.64 -17.33 -19.17
CA ALA A 929 15.63 -16.90 -18.21
C ALA A 929 17.00 -16.69 -18.87
N LYS A 930 17.71 -15.69 -18.35
CA LYS A 930 19.14 -15.48 -18.46
C LYS A 930 19.71 -15.48 -17.04
N PRO A 931 20.00 -16.67 -16.46
CA PRO A 931 20.24 -16.83 -15.02
C PRO A 931 21.51 -16.13 -14.51
N ASP A 932 22.53 -16.01 -15.35
CA ASP A 932 23.80 -15.33 -15.08
C ASP A 932 23.61 -13.86 -14.67
N THR A 933 22.53 -13.23 -15.11
CA THR A 933 22.19 -11.84 -14.76
C THR A 933 20.93 -11.73 -13.90
N TYR A 934 20.38 -12.82 -13.37
CA TYR A 934 19.08 -12.83 -12.69
C TYR A 934 17.98 -12.12 -13.50
N SER A 935 17.88 -12.45 -14.80
CA SER A 935 16.93 -11.82 -15.71
C SER A 935 15.89 -12.82 -16.18
N TYR A 936 14.63 -12.56 -15.85
CA TYR A 936 13.50 -13.44 -16.17
C TYR A 936 12.41 -12.64 -16.88
N CYS A 937 11.91 -13.16 -18.00
CA CYS A 937 10.82 -12.55 -18.75
C CYS A 937 9.71 -13.59 -18.94
N GLY A 938 8.46 -13.18 -18.77
CA GLY A 938 7.33 -13.99 -19.22
C GLY A 938 7.08 -13.77 -20.71
N LEU A 939 6.63 -14.80 -21.41
CA LEU A 939 6.12 -14.65 -22.78
C LEU A 939 4.70 -14.09 -22.73
N GLU A 940 4.36 -13.18 -23.64
CA GLU A 940 2.99 -12.66 -23.72
C GLU A 940 1.99 -13.84 -23.90
N PRO A 941 0.84 -13.82 -23.20
CA PRO A 941 -0.12 -14.91 -23.24
C PRO A 941 -0.57 -15.27 -24.67
N LEU A 942 -0.41 -16.54 -25.05
CA LEU A 942 -0.90 -17.06 -26.34
C LEU A 942 -2.29 -17.65 -26.14
N PRO A 943 -3.35 -17.11 -26.78
CA PRO A 943 -4.69 -17.65 -26.65
C PRO A 943 -4.75 -19.06 -27.26
N GLN A 944 -5.41 -19.98 -26.57
CA GLN A 944 -5.75 -21.31 -27.08
C GLN A 944 -7.11 -21.21 -27.78
N THR A 945 -7.19 -21.63 -29.04
CA THR A 945 -8.41 -21.54 -29.85
C THR A 945 -9.35 -22.73 -29.68
N ASP A 946 -8.85 -23.88 -29.20
CA ASP A 946 -9.56 -25.14 -28.93
C ASP A 946 -8.88 -25.89 -27.76
N ASP A 947 -9.40 -27.05 -27.33
CA ASP A 947 -8.74 -27.98 -26.38
C ASP A 947 -7.40 -28.58 -26.90
N SER A 948 -6.89 -28.11 -28.02
CA SER A 948 -5.62 -28.52 -28.60
C SER A 948 -4.43 -27.98 -27.78
N LEU A 949 -3.39 -28.78 -27.57
CA LEU A 949 -2.13 -28.34 -26.94
C LEU A 949 -1.22 -27.54 -27.91
N ALA A 950 -1.82 -26.82 -28.87
CA ALA A 950 -1.11 -26.16 -29.97
C ALA A 950 -0.19 -25.04 -29.47
N GLY A 951 -0.65 -24.23 -28.51
CA GLY A 951 0.17 -23.20 -27.88
C GLY A 951 1.41 -23.78 -27.19
N LEU A 952 1.25 -24.87 -26.44
CA LEU A 952 2.35 -25.56 -25.76
C LEU A 952 3.37 -26.11 -26.78
N GLY A 953 2.87 -26.75 -27.85
CA GLY A 953 3.68 -27.24 -28.96
C GLY A 953 4.38 -26.13 -29.77
N ARG A 954 3.82 -24.91 -29.79
CA ARG A 954 4.46 -23.73 -30.41
C ARG A 954 5.64 -23.23 -29.57
N ILE A 955 5.43 -23.05 -28.26
CA ILE A 955 6.46 -22.52 -27.35
C ILE A 955 7.60 -23.52 -27.16
N PHE A 956 7.28 -24.79 -26.92
CA PHE A 956 8.25 -25.83 -26.61
C PHE A 956 8.56 -26.71 -27.83
N ARG A 957 8.93 -26.09 -28.95
CA ARG A 957 9.28 -26.78 -30.20
C ARG A 957 10.78 -27.08 -30.30
N THR A 958 11.12 -28.24 -30.83
CA THR A 958 12.50 -28.64 -31.13
C THR A 958 12.73 -28.88 -32.62
N LEU A 959 13.99 -28.87 -33.05
CA LEU A 959 14.38 -29.22 -34.42
C LEU A 959 14.05 -30.67 -34.79
N THR A 960 13.87 -31.54 -33.79
CA THR A 960 13.56 -32.96 -33.96
C THR A 960 12.05 -33.26 -34.00
N ASP A 961 11.20 -32.26 -33.79
CA ASP A 961 9.74 -32.47 -33.83
C ASP A 961 9.27 -32.72 -35.28
N PRO A 962 8.38 -33.71 -35.53
CA PRO A 962 7.91 -34.05 -36.88
C PRO A 962 7.28 -32.87 -37.63
N ASP A 963 6.60 -31.97 -36.90
CA ASP A 963 5.88 -30.83 -37.47
C ASP A 963 6.79 -29.59 -37.68
N THR A 964 8.09 -29.68 -37.38
CA THR A 964 9.03 -28.58 -37.60
C THR A 964 9.35 -28.47 -39.08
N SER A 965 9.05 -27.30 -39.65
CA SER A 965 9.26 -26.99 -41.08
C SER A 965 9.62 -25.53 -41.26
N ARG A 966 9.94 -25.09 -42.49
CA ARG A 966 10.15 -23.65 -42.79
C ARG A 966 8.94 -22.77 -42.43
N ARG A 967 7.73 -23.33 -42.42
CA ARG A 967 6.50 -22.61 -42.02
C ARG A 967 6.19 -22.73 -40.54
N ASN A 968 6.98 -23.51 -39.79
CA ASN A 968 6.76 -23.83 -38.40
C ASN A 968 8.10 -24.04 -37.69
N GLU A 969 8.93 -22.98 -37.69
CA GLU A 969 10.27 -23.02 -37.11
C GLU A 969 10.23 -22.99 -35.57
N VAL A 970 11.36 -23.34 -34.95
CA VAL A 970 11.57 -23.22 -33.50
C VAL A 970 11.53 -21.75 -33.07
N PRO A 971 10.92 -21.41 -31.91
CA PRO A 971 10.91 -20.05 -31.39
C PRO A 971 12.31 -19.49 -31.20
N ARG A 972 12.50 -18.23 -31.59
CA ARG A 972 13.72 -17.45 -31.39
C ARG A 972 13.51 -16.49 -30.22
N PHE A 973 14.47 -16.47 -29.30
CA PHE A 973 14.49 -15.59 -28.13
C PHE A 973 15.69 -14.65 -28.20
N ALA A 974 15.65 -13.57 -27.40
CA ALA A 974 16.75 -12.64 -27.29
C ALA A 974 18.06 -13.37 -26.87
N PRO A 975 19.25 -12.89 -27.30
CA PRO A 975 20.51 -13.57 -27.02
C PRO A 975 20.73 -13.89 -25.54
N GLY A 976 21.01 -15.16 -25.25
CA GLY A 976 21.26 -15.67 -23.90
C GLY A 976 20.01 -16.11 -23.13
N TYR A 977 18.79 -15.81 -23.61
CA TYR A 977 17.55 -16.28 -22.97
C TYR A 977 17.19 -17.68 -23.42
N LYS A 978 16.78 -18.52 -22.46
CA LYS A 978 16.32 -19.89 -22.69
C LYS A 978 15.04 -20.17 -21.90
N LEU A 979 14.19 -21.07 -22.41
CA LEU A 979 13.01 -21.54 -21.69
C LEU A 979 13.41 -22.20 -20.36
N MET A 980 12.75 -21.79 -19.28
CA MET A 980 13.02 -22.23 -17.91
C MET A 980 11.78 -22.86 -17.25
N ALA A 981 10.61 -22.29 -17.49
CA ALA A 981 9.37 -22.73 -16.87
C ALA A 981 8.21 -22.61 -17.85
N SER A 982 7.23 -23.49 -17.73
CA SER A 982 5.96 -23.40 -18.45
C SER A 982 4.90 -22.70 -17.59
N HIS A 983 3.96 -22.00 -18.22
CA HIS A 983 2.90 -21.27 -17.52
C HIS A 983 1.56 -21.48 -18.23
N GLN A 984 0.70 -22.25 -17.58
CA GLN A 984 -0.66 -22.52 -18.03
C GLN A 984 -1.64 -21.54 -17.36
N LEU A 985 -2.59 -20.97 -18.11
CA LEU A 985 -3.58 -20.04 -17.58
C LEU A 985 -5.00 -20.46 -17.95
N TYR A 986 -5.85 -20.52 -16.92
CA TYR A 986 -7.31 -20.64 -17.00
C TYR A 986 -7.86 -21.96 -17.57
N LEU A 987 -7.00 -22.92 -17.94
CA LEU A 987 -7.40 -24.29 -18.27
C LEU A 987 -7.24 -25.20 -17.04
N SER A 988 -8.27 -25.88 -16.55
CA SER A 988 -8.12 -26.87 -15.45
C SER A 988 -7.85 -28.28 -15.99
N GLY A 989 -8.58 -28.68 -17.03
CA GLY A 989 -8.48 -30.02 -17.63
C GLY A 989 -8.90 -31.17 -16.71
N VAL A 990 -9.50 -30.90 -15.55
CA VAL A 990 -10.01 -31.91 -14.62
C VAL A 990 -11.41 -32.36 -15.06
N SER A 991 -11.68 -33.68 -14.99
CA SER A 991 -12.98 -34.24 -15.36
C SER A 991 -14.04 -33.98 -14.28
N PRO A 992 -15.26 -33.51 -14.64
CA PRO A 992 -16.34 -33.30 -13.68
C PRO A 992 -17.01 -34.62 -13.21
N LEU A 993 -16.54 -35.77 -13.69
CA LEU A 993 -17.15 -37.09 -13.43
C LEU A 993 -16.66 -37.78 -12.15
N ALA A 994 -15.66 -37.24 -11.46
CA ALA A 994 -15.20 -37.77 -10.18
C ALA A 994 -16.07 -37.23 -9.00
N ALA A 995 -15.82 -37.69 -7.77
CA ALA A 995 -16.32 -37.01 -6.59
C ALA A 995 -15.39 -35.84 -6.21
N ASP A 996 -15.95 -34.67 -5.87
CA ASP A 996 -15.21 -33.48 -5.42
C ASP A 996 -15.89 -32.83 -4.22
N GLU A 997 -15.85 -33.55 -3.11
CA GLU A 997 -16.38 -33.11 -1.82
C GLU A 997 -15.75 -31.78 -1.35
N GLU A 998 -14.52 -31.48 -1.81
CA GLU A 998 -13.73 -30.33 -1.41
C GLU A 998 -13.83 -29.14 -2.39
N GLN A 999 -14.59 -29.28 -3.49
CA GLN A 999 -14.81 -28.28 -4.55
C GLN A 999 -13.53 -27.79 -5.25
N VAL A 1000 -12.54 -28.67 -5.43
CA VAL A 1000 -11.21 -28.40 -6.01
C VAL A 1000 -11.25 -28.20 -7.53
N TYR A 1001 -12.29 -28.69 -8.24
CA TYR A 1001 -12.31 -28.87 -9.70
C TYR A 1001 -11.76 -27.71 -10.54
N SER A 1002 -12.25 -26.51 -10.29
CA SER A 1002 -11.91 -25.30 -11.05
C SER A 1002 -10.78 -24.48 -10.40
N SER A 1003 -10.16 -25.05 -9.37
CA SER A 1003 -9.16 -24.39 -8.53
C SER A 1003 -7.78 -25.02 -8.66
N PHE A 1004 -7.63 -26.11 -9.42
CA PHE A 1004 -6.34 -26.77 -9.67
C PHE A 1004 -6.28 -27.43 -11.06
N THR A 1005 -5.07 -27.78 -11.52
CA THR A 1005 -4.84 -28.43 -12.83
C THR A 1005 -4.91 -29.96 -12.73
N SER A 1006 -5.22 -30.64 -13.83
CA SER A 1006 -5.25 -32.11 -13.88
C SER A 1006 -3.84 -32.74 -13.86
N PRO A 1007 -3.69 -33.97 -13.33
CA PRO A 1007 -2.41 -34.69 -13.32
C PRO A 1007 -1.77 -34.81 -14.71
N MET A 1008 -2.58 -35.03 -15.75
CA MET A 1008 -2.11 -35.15 -17.14
C MET A 1008 -1.54 -33.83 -17.66
N LEU A 1009 -2.24 -32.70 -17.47
CA LEU A 1009 -1.70 -31.40 -17.90
C LEU A 1009 -0.43 -31.06 -17.14
N MET A 1010 -0.38 -31.35 -15.84
CA MET A 1010 0.81 -31.17 -15.04
C MET A 1010 1.99 -32.02 -15.53
N GLN A 1011 1.75 -33.28 -15.92
CA GLN A 1011 2.75 -34.14 -16.56
C GLN A 1011 3.30 -33.54 -17.85
N LEU A 1012 2.40 -33.03 -18.70
CA LEU A 1012 2.74 -32.42 -19.98
C LEU A 1012 3.61 -31.17 -19.82
N HIS A 1013 3.36 -30.36 -18.79
CA HIS A 1013 4.10 -29.14 -18.52
C HIS A 1013 5.39 -29.34 -17.71
N THR A 1014 5.65 -30.55 -17.21
CA THR A 1014 6.85 -30.86 -16.41
C THR A 1014 7.69 -31.96 -17.06
N HIS A 1015 7.37 -33.22 -16.77
CA HIS A 1015 8.14 -34.40 -17.18
C HIS A 1015 8.19 -34.58 -18.71
N ALA A 1016 7.11 -34.28 -19.44
CA ALA A 1016 7.10 -34.42 -20.90
C ALA A 1016 8.05 -33.40 -21.57
N LEU A 1017 8.02 -32.14 -21.13
CA LEU A 1017 8.96 -31.11 -21.62
C LEU A 1017 10.41 -31.46 -21.26
N LYS A 1018 10.65 -32.00 -20.06
CA LYS A 1018 11.98 -32.48 -19.68
C LYS A 1018 12.46 -33.63 -20.56
N ALA A 1019 11.61 -34.61 -20.83
CA ALA A 1019 11.91 -35.71 -21.76
C ALA A 1019 12.17 -35.21 -23.19
N LYS A 1020 11.57 -34.08 -23.58
CA LYS A 1020 11.79 -33.40 -24.86
C LYS A 1020 13.10 -32.59 -24.92
N GLY A 1021 13.84 -32.49 -23.80
CA GLY A 1021 15.15 -31.82 -23.73
C GLY A 1021 15.11 -30.39 -23.17
N PHE A 1022 13.97 -29.92 -22.67
CA PHE A 1022 13.88 -28.63 -21.99
C PHE A 1022 14.23 -28.75 -20.50
N ASN A 1023 14.99 -27.79 -19.98
CA ASN A 1023 15.32 -27.77 -18.55
C ASN A 1023 14.23 -27.04 -17.74
N ILE A 1024 13.10 -27.72 -17.51
CA ILE A 1024 11.97 -27.16 -16.76
C ILE A 1024 12.25 -27.21 -15.25
N SER A 1025 12.42 -26.03 -14.65
CA SER A 1025 12.65 -25.90 -13.21
C SER A 1025 11.38 -25.56 -12.43
N ALA A 1026 10.32 -25.12 -13.09
CA ALA A 1026 9.05 -24.80 -12.46
C ALA A 1026 7.88 -24.91 -13.44
N TYR A 1027 6.70 -25.17 -12.90
CA TYR A 1027 5.41 -25.09 -13.58
C TYR A 1027 4.54 -24.06 -12.85
N TYR A 1028 4.05 -23.07 -13.59
CA TYR A 1028 3.12 -22.05 -13.09
C TYR A 1028 1.71 -22.33 -13.59
N TYR A 1029 0.73 -22.19 -12.70
CA TYR A 1029 -0.68 -22.34 -13.02
C TYR A 1029 -1.49 -21.14 -12.52
N SER A 1030 -2.09 -20.39 -13.45
CA SER A 1030 -3.08 -19.36 -13.13
C SER A 1030 -4.47 -19.97 -13.14
N THR A 1031 -5.11 -20.07 -11.98
CA THR A 1031 -6.45 -20.64 -11.84
C THR A 1031 -7.52 -19.73 -12.45
N PRO A 1032 -8.66 -20.27 -12.93
CA PRO A 1032 -9.85 -19.52 -13.33
C PRO A 1032 -10.43 -18.58 -12.25
N HIS A 1033 -10.02 -18.72 -10.98
CA HIS A 1033 -10.49 -17.89 -9.88
C HIS A 1033 -9.47 -16.84 -9.44
N GLY A 1034 -8.34 -16.71 -10.15
CA GLY A 1034 -7.34 -15.65 -9.92
C GLY A 1034 -6.17 -16.03 -9.02
N ALA A 1035 -6.13 -17.24 -8.46
CA ALA A 1035 -4.96 -17.73 -7.73
C ALA A 1035 -3.81 -18.07 -8.69
N LEU A 1036 -2.57 -17.82 -8.28
CA LEU A 1036 -1.35 -18.21 -9.00
C LEU A 1036 -0.62 -19.27 -8.17
N ILE A 1037 -0.39 -20.43 -8.76
CA ILE A 1037 0.22 -21.59 -8.12
C ILE A 1037 1.53 -21.92 -8.82
N LYS A 1038 2.54 -22.29 -8.04
CA LYS A 1038 3.84 -22.76 -8.52
C LYS A 1038 4.08 -24.18 -8.04
N TYR A 1039 4.57 -25.02 -8.94
CA TYR A 1039 5.11 -26.32 -8.62
C TYR A 1039 6.55 -26.45 -9.10
N VAL A 1040 7.43 -26.98 -8.25
CA VAL A 1040 8.81 -27.33 -8.60
C VAL A 1040 8.91 -28.85 -8.71
N PRO A 1041 9.15 -29.42 -9.91
CA PRO A 1041 9.22 -30.87 -10.11
C PRO A 1041 10.54 -31.44 -9.58
N GLU A 1042 10.48 -32.48 -8.76
CA GLU A 1042 11.67 -33.19 -8.26
C GLU A 1042 12.26 -34.14 -9.31
N ASN A 1043 11.46 -34.53 -10.29
CA ASN A 1043 11.73 -35.50 -11.35
C ASN A 1043 12.00 -36.93 -10.84
N THR A 1044 11.28 -37.34 -9.80
CA THR A 1044 11.37 -38.72 -9.28
C THR A 1044 10.47 -39.67 -10.06
N GLN A 1045 10.76 -40.98 -9.98
CA GLN A 1045 9.90 -41.98 -10.61
C GLN A 1045 8.52 -42.06 -9.93
N ALA A 1046 8.44 -41.85 -8.61
CA ALA A 1046 7.20 -41.81 -7.86
C ALA A 1046 6.30 -40.65 -8.31
N GLU A 1047 6.87 -39.45 -8.44
CA GLU A 1047 6.19 -38.27 -8.99
C GLU A 1047 5.66 -38.55 -10.40
N LYS A 1048 6.50 -39.13 -11.28
CA LYS A 1048 6.08 -39.47 -12.65
C LYS A 1048 4.89 -40.44 -12.67
N GLN A 1049 4.88 -41.45 -11.80
CA GLN A 1049 3.76 -42.39 -11.70
C GLN A 1049 2.49 -41.71 -11.17
N LEU A 1050 2.62 -40.81 -10.18
CA LEU A 1050 1.50 -40.03 -9.66
C LEU A 1050 0.87 -39.17 -10.77
N LEU A 1051 1.68 -38.47 -11.56
CA LEU A 1051 1.20 -37.60 -12.64
C LEU A 1051 0.55 -38.38 -13.82
N LEU A 1052 0.94 -39.64 -14.03
CA LEU A 1052 0.35 -40.52 -15.06
C LEU A 1052 -0.88 -41.30 -14.58
N THR A 1053 -1.26 -41.18 -13.30
CA THR A 1053 -2.39 -41.92 -12.73
C THR A 1053 -3.71 -41.37 -13.28
N ARG A 1054 -4.56 -42.25 -13.83
CA ARG A 1054 -5.92 -41.91 -14.26
C ARG A 1054 -6.79 -41.61 -13.03
N GLN A 1055 -7.55 -40.51 -13.09
CA GLN A 1055 -8.39 -40.07 -11.97
C GLN A 1055 -9.63 -40.97 -11.78
N ILE A 1056 -10.21 -41.40 -12.89
CA ILE A 1056 -11.40 -42.25 -12.95
C ILE A 1056 -11.12 -43.45 -13.84
N ASP A 1057 -11.65 -44.61 -13.46
CA ASP A 1057 -11.70 -45.79 -14.31
C ASP A 1057 -13.17 -46.23 -14.48
N PHE A 1058 -13.46 -46.82 -15.63
CA PHE A 1058 -14.75 -47.44 -15.89
C PHE A 1058 -14.67 -48.92 -15.54
N VAL A 1059 -15.29 -49.32 -14.43
CA VAL A 1059 -15.25 -50.69 -13.88
C VAL A 1059 -16.69 -51.17 -13.68
N ASP A 1060 -17.02 -52.35 -14.21
CA ASP A 1060 -18.34 -52.99 -14.07
C ASP A 1060 -19.54 -52.08 -14.43
N GLY A 1061 -19.39 -51.28 -15.49
CA GLY A 1061 -20.45 -50.38 -15.97
C GLY A 1061 -20.62 -49.09 -15.17
N ARG A 1062 -19.73 -48.79 -14.23
CA ARG A 1062 -19.76 -47.57 -13.41
C ARG A 1062 -18.41 -46.86 -13.40
N TRP A 1063 -18.44 -45.54 -13.29
CA TRP A 1063 -17.25 -44.72 -13.07
C TRP A 1063 -16.82 -44.81 -11.61
N VAL A 1064 -15.56 -45.17 -11.36
CA VAL A 1064 -14.98 -45.26 -10.02
C VAL A 1064 -13.78 -44.31 -9.93
N THR A 1065 -13.76 -43.45 -8.91
CA THR A 1065 -12.63 -42.54 -8.64
C THR A 1065 -11.46 -43.34 -8.04
N LYS A 1066 -10.32 -43.37 -8.75
CA LYS A 1066 -9.07 -43.99 -8.28
C LYS A 1066 -8.14 -43.03 -7.56
N LEU A 1067 -8.20 -41.75 -7.91
CA LEU A 1067 -7.42 -40.70 -7.27
C LEU A 1067 -8.28 -39.43 -7.25
N SER A 1068 -8.74 -39.04 -6.07
CA SER A 1068 -9.44 -37.76 -5.90
C SER A 1068 -8.47 -36.60 -6.11
N MET A 1069 -8.97 -35.42 -6.48
CA MET A 1069 -8.13 -34.23 -6.60
C MET A 1069 -7.50 -33.82 -5.27
N ALA A 1070 -8.22 -34.01 -4.16
CA ALA A 1070 -7.69 -33.74 -2.83
C ALA A 1070 -6.51 -34.66 -2.49
N ASP A 1071 -6.61 -35.96 -2.78
CA ASP A 1071 -5.53 -36.92 -2.57
C ASP A 1071 -4.35 -36.64 -3.50
N PHE A 1072 -4.62 -36.23 -4.74
CA PHE A 1072 -3.58 -35.82 -5.68
C PHE A 1072 -2.77 -34.64 -5.14
N ILE A 1073 -3.43 -33.57 -4.68
CA ILE A 1073 -2.76 -32.39 -4.10
C ILE A 1073 -1.96 -32.76 -2.86
N SER A 1074 -2.52 -33.56 -1.95
CA SER A 1074 -1.81 -33.99 -0.73
C SER A 1074 -0.53 -34.76 -1.07
N LYS A 1075 -0.61 -35.75 -1.98
CA LYS A 1075 0.57 -36.52 -2.42
C LYS A 1075 1.58 -35.63 -3.15
N LEU A 1076 1.11 -34.66 -3.94
CA LEU A 1076 1.95 -33.73 -4.67
C LEU A 1076 2.71 -32.78 -3.73
N ALA A 1077 2.06 -32.28 -2.68
CA ALA A 1077 2.65 -31.44 -1.65
C ALA A 1077 3.70 -32.19 -0.80
N GLU A 1078 3.56 -33.52 -0.68
CA GLU A 1078 4.57 -34.38 -0.04
C GLU A 1078 5.76 -34.67 -0.95
N THR A 1079 5.53 -34.84 -2.26
CA THR A 1079 6.53 -35.29 -3.24
C THR A 1079 7.34 -34.14 -3.84
N GLY A 1080 6.91 -32.89 -3.71
CA GLY A 1080 7.62 -31.75 -4.27
C GLY A 1080 7.24 -30.42 -3.61
N GLU A 1081 7.67 -29.32 -4.22
CA GLU A 1081 7.39 -27.99 -3.69
C GLU A 1081 6.19 -27.37 -4.39
N LEU A 1082 5.03 -27.44 -3.73
CA LEU A 1082 3.81 -26.79 -4.16
C LEU A 1082 3.58 -25.49 -3.35
N ARG A 1083 3.41 -24.36 -4.05
CA ARG A 1083 3.17 -23.05 -3.43
C ARG A 1083 2.01 -22.30 -4.06
N VAL A 1084 1.24 -21.61 -3.24
CA VAL A 1084 0.32 -20.55 -3.67
C VAL A 1084 1.08 -19.24 -3.64
N LEU A 1085 1.35 -18.66 -4.81
CA LEU A 1085 2.03 -17.36 -4.92
C LEU A 1085 1.06 -16.21 -4.77
N GLN A 1086 -0.16 -16.33 -5.31
CA GLN A 1086 -1.23 -15.34 -5.21
C GLN A 1086 -2.50 -16.02 -4.70
N ALA A 1087 -3.05 -15.51 -3.60
CA ALA A 1087 -4.30 -16.00 -3.03
C ALA A 1087 -5.52 -15.54 -3.84
N ALA A 1088 -6.57 -16.34 -3.83
CA ALA A 1088 -7.89 -16.02 -4.36
C ALA A 1088 -8.98 -16.89 -3.71
N HIS A 1089 -10.24 -16.80 -4.15
CA HIS A 1089 -11.43 -17.33 -3.45
C HIS A 1089 -11.32 -18.77 -2.89
N PHE A 1090 -10.69 -19.70 -3.61
CA PHE A 1090 -10.48 -21.07 -3.14
C PHE A 1090 -9.18 -21.23 -2.33
N TRP A 1091 -8.13 -20.52 -2.76
CA TRP A 1091 -6.80 -20.52 -2.14
C TRP A 1091 -6.63 -19.22 -1.36
N ASN A 1092 -7.25 -19.11 -0.17
CA ASN A 1092 -7.34 -17.82 0.54
C ASN A 1092 -6.01 -17.35 1.15
N ARG A 1093 -4.99 -18.20 1.14
CA ARG A 1093 -3.68 -17.92 1.75
C ARG A 1093 -2.54 -18.31 0.82
N THR A 1094 -1.53 -17.45 0.75
CA THR A 1094 -0.27 -17.73 0.05
C THR A 1094 0.63 -18.66 0.87
N GLY A 1095 1.66 -19.19 0.22
CA GLY A 1095 2.76 -19.92 0.88
C GLY A 1095 2.90 -21.35 0.39
N ARG A 1096 3.83 -22.09 1.00
CA ARG A 1096 4.00 -23.52 0.72
C ARG A 1096 2.81 -24.31 1.25
N LEU A 1097 2.32 -25.25 0.44
CA LEU A 1097 1.27 -26.19 0.83
C LEU A 1097 1.91 -27.45 1.43
N GLY A 1098 1.38 -27.90 2.57
CA GLY A 1098 1.73 -29.16 3.23
C GLY A 1098 0.51 -30.06 3.39
N GLN A 1099 0.58 -31.09 4.25
CA GLN A 1099 -0.55 -31.98 4.54
C GLN A 1099 -1.78 -31.25 5.13
N ASP A 1100 -1.56 -30.08 5.73
CA ASP A 1100 -2.56 -29.21 6.34
C ASP A 1100 -3.24 -28.25 5.35
N TRP A 1101 -2.97 -28.36 4.04
CA TRP A 1101 -3.47 -27.43 3.02
C TRP A 1101 -4.99 -27.25 3.03
N LYS A 1102 -5.75 -28.29 3.42
CA LYS A 1102 -7.22 -28.24 3.54
C LYS A 1102 -7.69 -27.23 4.58
N VAL A 1103 -6.96 -27.07 5.68
CA VAL A 1103 -7.25 -26.10 6.73
C VAL A 1103 -6.68 -24.74 6.33
N VAL A 1104 -5.44 -24.72 5.84
CA VAL A 1104 -4.72 -23.50 5.46
C VAL A 1104 -5.45 -22.72 4.37
N ARG A 1105 -6.03 -23.39 3.37
CA ARG A 1105 -6.74 -22.74 2.25
C ARG A 1105 -7.99 -21.97 2.69
N LEU A 1106 -8.58 -22.36 3.84
CA LEU A 1106 -9.82 -21.78 4.36
C LEU A 1106 -9.57 -20.59 5.28
N GLN A 1107 -8.33 -20.41 5.74
CA GLN A 1107 -7.98 -19.28 6.61
C GLN A 1107 -8.18 -17.96 5.87
N SER A 1108 -8.82 -17.01 6.54
CA SER A 1108 -9.05 -15.68 5.99
C SER A 1108 -7.71 -14.99 5.66
N PRO A 1109 -7.66 -14.19 4.59
CA PRO A 1109 -6.54 -13.29 4.36
C PRO A 1109 -6.32 -12.40 5.58
N LEU A 1110 -5.06 -12.09 5.88
CA LEU A 1110 -4.69 -11.23 7.00
C LEU A 1110 -5.46 -9.92 6.97
N ALA A 1111 -6.26 -9.67 8.01
CA ALA A 1111 -6.85 -8.35 8.22
C ALA A 1111 -5.71 -7.38 8.55
N PRO A 1112 -5.44 -6.37 7.72
CA PRO A 1112 -4.35 -5.44 7.98
C PRO A 1112 -4.61 -4.72 9.31
N VAL A 1113 -3.63 -4.77 10.21
CA VAL A 1113 -3.73 -4.02 11.47
C VAL A 1113 -3.79 -2.53 11.14
N ARG A 1114 -4.82 -1.85 11.67
CA ARG A 1114 -4.96 -0.41 11.53
C ARG A 1114 -3.99 0.28 12.47
N PHE A 1115 -2.86 0.72 11.95
CA PHE A 1115 -1.95 1.59 12.70
C PHE A 1115 -2.30 3.04 12.35
N GLN A 1116 -2.96 3.74 13.26
CA GLN A 1116 -3.42 5.12 13.07
C GLN A 1116 -2.36 6.18 13.46
N ARG A 1117 -1.04 5.89 13.41
CA ARG A 1117 -0.01 6.84 13.85
C ARG A 1117 0.85 7.35 12.69
N ASP A 1118 0.98 8.67 12.59
CA ASP A 1118 1.89 9.36 11.66
C ASP A 1118 2.76 10.39 12.43
N GLU A 1119 3.84 10.86 11.82
CA GLU A 1119 4.98 11.57 12.43
C GLU A 1119 4.92 13.11 12.35
N LEU A 1120 3.84 13.66 11.76
CA LEU A 1120 3.55 15.11 11.74
C LEU A 1120 2.76 15.57 12.97
#